data_AF-A0A1V8SF54-F1
#
_entry.id   AF-A0A1V8SF54-F1
#
_cell.length_a   1.000
_cell.length_b   1.000
_cell.length_c   1.000
_cell.angle_alpha   90.00
_cell.angle_beta   90.00
_cell.angle_gamma   90.00
#
_symmetry.space_group_name_H-M   'P 1'
#
loop_
_entity.id
_entity.type
_entity.pdbx_description
1 polymer ?
#
loop_
_entity_poly.entity_id
_entity_poly.type
_entity_poly.pdbx_seq_one_letter_code
_entity_poly.pdbx_strand_id
1 'polypeptide(L)'
;MPASQLKRLKLSLREQGVTGPQKSKKQKKANAGKSSSERIERSAALQSIRDSFNPFELRQSARPTKFPSASQRTANGKTGRYKDVLHRPGVTKSAGEEMRRAKLLPEMQRRSKVGGVVDRRIGEGDVGMTPEERALERFTREKTRRKTGGLFDLGGSDDEGGVGLTHGGRSLQELGGDDFQDTVSVGSEEDDGELLRRKRRRDDEDQVDDGDGVEPDAEQPERKKTKHEVMQEVMAKSKAHKYERQKTKEDDEDIREELDKGLGDVLALLHGHKRPAPPVRALKAEAHGEAPPVVNADRQRLIDGLDRVKADKEYDARLRQLAQDTRAAPSDRAKTEEEKLAAEAERLQKLETKRLARMQGEPVSDDDDEEILASKGDNEMDDPTIDGDDEIVDEAAEFGFTSATAIPKIDAPSQPLVLDDEDEFALDDNLIARDSDEDVSLPSDDEESASGSDSEQDDEVITPADEEDEFVRDILGTGPNAASLGKPVLPHQSNGLAYTYPCPRTHDELLAVIKNIVPAELPTIVQRIRALHHPSLSASNKEAMADFSAVLVGHVAHMADHKQPLSVIEQLIRHIHSLSRTYALEIATAFRTHLQGVLERTQPTPGNLVILTAIGSIYPTSDHFHQVVTPAITLMARYLGMTNPTVPASHINGAFLVRLCLSYQKLSKRYIPEAVRFTIRALGTAKSSEATIQQSHLDNLTTMLDLWKAQPAFTQIFTPFVPLLQNSTHPTAKSITRTLTILLTSAQLSLRPLQLHNHKPLAIRSSIPKFEESFNPDKHYDPDKERSDSAKLAKEFKREKKGALRELRKDANFVAREQLREKRERDQAYEKKYRRLVAEIQGEEGRESKQYDKVKRIRKGKN
;
A
#
# COMPACT_ATOMS: atom_id res chain seq x y z
N MET A 1 -12.41 -63.40 7.20
CA MET A 1 -13.72 -63.22 7.87
C MET A 1 -13.51 -62.63 9.26
N PRO A 2 -14.26 -61.59 9.67
CA PRO A 2 -14.28 -61.15 11.06
C PRO A 2 -14.84 -62.25 11.97
N ALA A 3 -14.38 -62.32 13.22
CA ALA A 3 -14.85 -63.31 14.18
C ALA A 3 -16.35 -63.12 14.50
N SER A 4 -17.10 -64.23 14.57
CA SER A 4 -18.52 -64.24 14.96
C SER A 4 -18.78 -63.45 16.25
N GLN A 5 -19.90 -62.73 16.29
CA GLN A 5 -20.35 -61.94 17.43
C GLN A 5 -20.38 -62.78 18.73
N LEU A 6 -20.81 -64.06 18.66
CA LEU A 6 -20.79 -64.97 19.81
C LEU A 6 -19.37 -65.29 20.30
N LYS A 7 -18.40 -65.43 19.38
CA LYS A 7 -16.99 -65.68 19.72
C LYS A 7 -16.37 -64.43 20.36
N ARG A 8 -16.64 -63.25 19.80
CA ARG A 8 -16.22 -61.95 20.37
C ARG A 8 -16.81 -61.71 21.76
N LEU A 9 -18.10 -62.00 21.96
CA LEU A 9 -18.77 -61.85 23.26
C LEU A 9 -18.16 -62.76 24.32
N LYS A 10 -17.95 -64.05 24.00
CA LYS A 10 -17.31 -65.01 24.92
C LYS A 10 -15.87 -64.62 25.28
N LEU A 11 -15.11 -64.02 24.35
CA LEU A 11 -13.77 -63.51 24.62
C LEU A 11 -13.83 -62.29 25.55
N SER A 12 -14.66 -61.29 25.23
CA SER A 12 -14.79 -60.06 26.04
C SER A 12 -15.30 -60.33 27.46
N LEU A 13 -16.27 -61.23 27.63
CA LEU A 13 -16.75 -61.66 28.96
C LEU A 13 -15.69 -62.46 29.75
N ARG A 14 -14.75 -63.13 29.07
CA ARG A 14 -13.63 -63.86 29.70
C ARG A 14 -12.51 -62.92 30.11
N GLU A 15 -12.20 -61.94 29.26
CA GLU A 15 -11.24 -60.85 29.50
C GLU A 15 -11.66 -60.00 30.71
N GLN A 16 -12.93 -59.59 30.77
CA GLN A 16 -13.52 -58.88 31.91
C GLN A 16 -13.79 -59.77 33.15
N GLY A 17 -13.29 -61.01 33.15
CA GLY A 17 -13.38 -61.94 34.30
C GLY A 17 -14.80 -62.34 34.70
N VAL A 18 -15.80 -62.10 33.83
CA VAL A 18 -17.22 -62.42 34.08
C VAL A 18 -17.48 -63.90 33.87
N THR A 19 -16.94 -64.47 32.79
CA THR A 19 -17.07 -65.90 32.43
C THR A 19 -15.69 -66.55 32.39
N GLY A 20 -15.39 -67.41 33.37
CA GLY A 20 -14.10 -68.11 33.45
C GLY A 20 -14.20 -69.37 34.32
N PRO A 21 -13.12 -70.16 34.41
CA PRO A 21 -13.09 -71.36 35.25
C PRO A 21 -13.28 -71.02 36.74
N GLN A 22 -13.73 -72.02 37.52
CA GLN A 22 -14.05 -71.85 38.93
C GLN A 22 -12.80 -71.46 39.76
N LYS A 23 -12.77 -70.21 40.24
CA LYS A 23 -11.66 -69.67 41.05
C LYS A 23 -11.50 -70.43 42.38
N SER A 24 -10.27 -70.75 42.75
CA SER A 24 -9.95 -71.51 43.96
C SER A 24 -10.18 -70.71 45.26
N LYS A 25 -10.28 -71.37 46.42
CA LYS A 25 -10.45 -70.68 47.73
C LYS A 25 -9.34 -69.65 47.99
N LYS A 26 -8.09 -69.93 47.59
CA LYS A 26 -6.93 -69.02 47.73
C LYS A 26 -7.09 -67.76 46.85
N GLN A 27 -7.52 -67.93 45.60
CA GLN A 27 -7.80 -66.82 44.67
C GLN A 27 -9.00 -65.98 45.11
N LYS A 28 -10.06 -66.60 45.67
CA LYS A 28 -11.21 -65.87 46.22
C LYS A 28 -10.82 -65.00 47.42
N LYS A 29 -9.91 -65.48 48.30
CA LYS A 29 -9.42 -64.70 49.45
C LYS A 29 -8.55 -63.51 49.01
N ALA A 30 -7.74 -63.66 47.96
CA ALA A 30 -6.93 -62.57 47.40
C ALA A 30 -7.78 -61.42 46.84
N ASN A 31 -8.91 -61.73 46.20
CA ASN A 31 -9.81 -60.72 45.61
C ASN A 31 -10.84 -60.13 46.60
N ALA A 32 -10.84 -60.54 47.88
CA ALA A 32 -11.88 -60.13 48.83
C ALA A 32 -11.79 -58.64 49.25
N GLY A 33 -10.60 -58.03 49.15
CA GLY A 33 -10.32 -56.69 49.69
C GLY A 33 -10.78 -55.49 48.85
N LYS A 34 -11.33 -55.69 47.64
CA LYS A 34 -11.60 -54.61 46.66
C LYS A 34 -13.08 -54.48 46.24
N SER A 35 -13.99 -55.04 47.04
CA SER A 35 -15.33 -55.44 46.57
C SER A 35 -16.26 -54.34 46.02
N SER A 36 -16.01 -53.05 46.27
CA SER A 36 -16.93 -51.97 45.84
C SER A 36 -16.57 -51.40 44.47
N SER A 37 -15.34 -50.89 44.26
CA SER A 37 -14.96 -50.33 42.94
C SER A 37 -14.93 -51.42 41.87
N GLU A 38 -14.44 -52.63 42.17
CA GLU A 38 -14.49 -53.76 41.22
C GLU A 38 -15.93 -54.11 40.79
N ARG A 39 -16.94 -53.89 41.65
CA ARG A 39 -18.36 -54.06 41.25
C ARG A 39 -18.81 -52.95 40.30
N ILE A 40 -18.40 -51.70 40.56
CA ILE A 40 -18.72 -50.54 39.72
C ILE A 40 -18.02 -50.69 38.35
N GLU A 41 -16.71 -50.92 38.33
CA GLU A 41 -15.89 -51.18 37.14
C GLU A 41 -16.46 -52.35 36.32
N ARG A 42 -16.76 -53.48 36.96
CA ARG A 42 -17.38 -54.63 36.28
C ARG A 42 -18.80 -54.32 35.77
N SER A 43 -19.57 -53.49 36.46
CA SER A 43 -20.89 -53.05 35.98
C SER A 43 -20.78 -52.13 34.76
N ALA A 44 -19.79 -51.23 34.75
CA ALA A 44 -19.49 -50.35 33.63
C ALA A 44 -18.97 -51.13 32.41
N ALA A 45 -18.06 -52.09 32.62
CA ALA A 45 -17.57 -52.99 31.58
C ALA A 45 -18.67 -53.92 31.04
N LEU A 46 -19.57 -54.42 31.90
CA LEU A 46 -20.75 -55.16 31.44
C LEU A 46 -21.71 -54.27 30.65
N GLN A 47 -21.82 -52.99 31.00
CA GLN A 47 -22.66 -52.06 30.25
C GLN A 47 -22.06 -51.68 28.89
N SER A 48 -20.74 -51.45 28.80
CA SER A 48 -20.07 -51.24 27.50
C SER A 48 -20.12 -52.48 26.61
N ILE A 49 -20.06 -53.69 27.19
CA ILE A 49 -20.32 -54.94 26.47
C ILE A 49 -21.78 -54.97 25.97
N ARG A 50 -22.78 -54.62 26.78
CA ARG A 50 -24.18 -54.59 26.33
C ARG A 50 -24.40 -53.59 25.19
N ASP A 51 -23.89 -52.38 25.32
CA ASP A 51 -24.02 -51.34 24.30
C ASP A 51 -23.26 -51.69 23.00
N SER A 52 -22.06 -52.32 23.08
CA SER A 52 -21.30 -52.74 21.88
C SER A 52 -21.85 -54.00 21.20
N PHE A 53 -22.42 -54.95 21.95
CA PHE A 53 -22.99 -56.17 21.41
C PHE A 53 -24.48 -56.07 21.04
N ASN A 54 -25.15 -54.93 21.31
CA ASN A 54 -26.49 -54.62 20.81
C ASN A 54 -26.47 -53.48 19.78
N PRO A 55 -25.94 -53.71 18.56
CA PRO A 55 -25.80 -52.67 17.54
C PRO A 55 -27.15 -52.15 17.01
N PHE A 56 -28.26 -52.84 17.25
CA PHE A 56 -29.58 -52.45 16.73
C PHE A 56 -30.25 -51.32 17.53
N GLU A 57 -29.78 -51.02 18.74
CA GLU A 57 -30.18 -49.80 19.47
C GLU A 57 -29.56 -48.54 18.87
N LEU A 58 -28.50 -48.68 18.06
CA LEU A 58 -27.76 -47.58 17.44
C LEU A 58 -27.96 -47.58 15.92
N ARG A 59 -28.52 -46.49 15.38
CA ARG A 59 -28.63 -46.30 13.93
C ARG A 59 -27.28 -45.86 13.33
N GLN A 60 -26.40 -46.83 13.12
CA GLN A 60 -25.10 -46.64 12.48
C GLN A 60 -25.24 -46.53 10.94
N SER A 61 -24.30 -45.82 10.30
CA SER A 61 -24.10 -45.88 8.86
C SER A 61 -23.26 -47.12 8.52
N ALA A 62 -23.67 -47.89 7.52
CA ALA A 62 -22.89 -49.04 7.04
C ALA A 62 -21.62 -48.63 6.26
N ARG A 63 -21.56 -47.38 5.78
CA ARG A 63 -20.37 -46.79 5.15
C ARG A 63 -19.68 -45.82 6.12
N PRO A 64 -18.34 -45.70 6.06
CA PRO A 64 -17.60 -44.66 6.78
C PRO A 64 -18.02 -43.24 6.32
N THR A 65 -17.50 -42.22 6.99
CA THR A 65 -17.69 -40.81 6.62
C THR A 65 -17.34 -40.58 5.15
N LYS A 66 -18.24 -39.91 4.40
CA LYS A 66 -18.09 -39.70 2.94
C LYS A 66 -16.77 -39.01 2.57
N PHE A 67 -16.37 -38.05 3.39
CA PHE A 67 -15.07 -37.39 3.33
C PHE A 67 -14.39 -37.59 4.70
N PRO A 68 -13.20 -38.22 4.76
CA PRO A 68 -12.46 -38.34 6.01
C PRO A 68 -11.82 -37.00 6.38
N SER A 69 -11.95 -36.57 7.64
CA SER A 69 -11.23 -35.42 8.19
C SER A 69 -10.55 -35.81 9.49
N ALA A 70 -9.28 -35.44 9.65
CA ALA A 70 -8.43 -35.85 10.77
C ALA A 70 -8.68 -35.04 12.07
N SER A 71 -9.90 -34.56 12.29
CA SER A 71 -10.21 -33.67 13.42
C SER A 71 -10.56 -34.45 14.70
N GLN A 72 -9.66 -34.41 15.69
CA GLN A 72 -9.89 -35.02 17.01
C GLN A 72 -11.13 -34.46 17.75
N ARG A 73 -11.59 -33.24 17.41
CA ARG A 73 -12.83 -32.66 17.97
C ARG A 73 -14.07 -33.53 17.70
N THR A 74 -14.06 -34.32 16.62
CA THR A 74 -15.17 -35.22 16.28
C THR A 74 -15.30 -36.42 17.24
N ALA A 75 -14.22 -36.81 17.92
CA ALA A 75 -14.19 -37.96 18.83
C ALA A 75 -14.52 -37.61 20.28
N ASN A 76 -14.16 -36.40 20.75
CA ASN A 76 -14.25 -36.03 22.18
C ASN A 76 -14.91 -34.67 22.49
N GLY A 77 -15.46 -33.96 21.49
CA GLY A 77 -16.19 -32.71 21.73
C GLY A 77 -17.44 -32.91 22.61
N LYS A 78 -17.77 -31.93 23.48
CA LYS A 78 -18.98 -31.96 24.34
C LYS A 78 -20.29 -32.16 23.55
N THR A 79 -20.29 -31.86 22.25
CA THR A 79 -21.40 -32.09 21.29
C THR A 79 -21.54 -33.53 20.81
N GLY A 80 -20.51 -34.38 20.95
CA GLY A 80 -20.52 -35.79 20.57
C GLY A 80 -21.62 -36.59 21.27
N ARG A 81 -21.80 -36.36 22.59
CA ARG A 81 -22.90 -36.95 23.37
C ARG A 81 -24.28 -36.70 22.76
N TYR A 82 -24.49 -35.55 22.10
CA TYR A 82 -25.78 -35.22 21.49
C TYR A 82 -25.98 -35.95 20.15
N LYS A 83 -24.93 -36.10 19.33
CA LYS A 83 -24.98 -36.96 18.13
C LYS A 83 -25.23 -38.42 18.51
N ASP A 84 -24.52 -38.96 19.50
CA ASP A 84 -24.70 -40.35 19.95
C ASP A 84 -26.14 -40.64 20.45
N VAL A 85 -26.79 -39.65 21.07
CA VAL A 85 -28.21 -39.75 21.50
C VAL A 85 -29.16 -39.68 20.29
N LEU A 86 -28.91 -38.82 19.29
CA LEU A 86 -29.69 -38.78 18.04
C LEU A 86 -29.62 -40.11 17.27
N HIS A 87 -28.53 -40.86 17.43
CA HIS A 87 -28.36 -42.19 16.85
C HIS A 87 -28.99 -43.32 17.67
N ARG A 88 -29.80 -43.08 18.71
CA ARG A 88 -30.55 -44.13 19.47
C ARG A 88 -32.07 -44.11 19.17
N PRO A 89 -32.59 -44.85 18.16
CA PRO A 89 -34.02 -44.86 17.82
C PRO A 89 -34.94 -45.42 18.92
N GLY A 90 -34.46 -46.37 19.74
CA GLY A 90 -35.23 -46.94 20.85
C GLY A 90 -35.58 -45.88 21.89
N VAL A 91 -34.54 -45.25 22.46
CA VAL A 91 -34.64 -44.19 23.48
C VAL A 91 -35.40 -42.96 22.98
N THR A 92 -35.14 -42.51 21.75
CA THR A 92 -35.85 -41.34 21.18
C THR A 92 -37.33 -41.63 20.90
N LYS A 93 -37.70 -42.88 20.59
CA LYS A 93 -39.12 -43.29 20.51
C LYS A 93 -39.76 -43.40 21.89
N SER A 94 -39.11 -44.02 22.88
CA SER A 94 -39.69 -44.18 24.22
C SER A 94 -39.91 -42.82 24.89
N ALA A 95 -38.92 -41.93 24.87
CA ALA A 95 -39.07 -40.56 25.37
C ALA A 95 -40.17 -39.79 24.61
N GLY A 96 -40.31 -40.01 23.29
CA GLY A 96 -41.39 -39.43 22.49
C GLY A 96 -42.78 -39.97 22.85
N GLU A 97 -42.90 -41.24 23.25
CA GLU A 97 -44.16 -41.83 23.75
C GLU A 97 -44.47 -41.36 25.18
N GLU A 98 -43.46 -41.24 26.03
CA GLU A 98 -43.59 -40.72 27.41
C GLU A 98 -44.05 -39.26 27.40
N MET A 99 -43.48 -38.41 26.54
CA MET A 99 -43.94 -37.03 26.35
C MET A 99 -45.40 -36.95 25.90
N ARG A 100 -45.84 -37.85 25.00
CA ARG A 100 -47.24 -37.95 24.57
C ARG A 100 -48.16 -38.42 25.69
N ARG A 101 -47.72 -39.39 26.49
CA ARG A 101 -48.43 -39.83 27.71
C ARG A 101 -48.49 -38.75 28.79
N ALA A 102 -47.49 -37.88 28.88
CA ALA A 102 -47.42 -36.81 29.88
C ALA A 102 -48.23 -35.55 29.49
N LYS A 103 -48.45 -35.31 28.19
CA LYS A 103 -49.18 -34.13 27.68
C LYS A 103 -50.53 -34.49 27.06
N LEU A 104 -50.49 -35.24 25.96
CA LEU A 104 -51.65 -35.47 25.11
C LEU A 104 -52.68 -36.43 25.75
N LEU A 105 -52.24 -37.45 26.49
CA LEU A 105 -53.16 -38.36 27.20
C LEU A 105 -53.99 -37.64 28.29
N PRO A 106 -53.39 -36.81 29.17
CA PRO A 106 -54.15 -35.93 30.07
C PRO A 106 -55.11 -34.97 29.36
N GLU A 107 -54.74 -34.42 28.21
CA GLU A 107 -55.62 -33.58 27.39
C GLU A 107 -56.82 -34.37 26.85
N MET A 108 -56.60 -35.59 26.33
CA MET A 108 -57.67 -36.50 25.91
C MET A 108 -58.64 -36.82 27.06
N GLN A 109 -58.11 -37.14 28.25
CA GLN A 109 -58.91 -37.42 29.45
C GLN A 109 -59.68 -36.18 29.94
N ARG A 110 -59.12 -34.98 29.76
CA ARG A 110 -59.72 -33.70 30.17
C ARG A 110 -60.53 -33.00 29.07
N ARG A 111 -60.76 -33.64 27.91
CA ARG A 111 -61.45 -33.04 26.75
C ARG A 111 -62.81 -32.39 27.07
N SER A 112 -63.51 -32.88 28.09
CA SER A 112 -64.81 -32.35 28.54
C SER A 112 -64.75 -31.68 29.91
N LYS A 113 -63.56 -31.32 30.40
CA LYS A 113 -63.36 -30.65 31.69
C LYS A 113 -63.31 -29.14 31.51
N VAL A 114 -64.38 -28.46 31.92
CA VAL A 114 -64.44 -27.00 32.01
C VAL A 114 -63.86 -26.55 33.36
N GLY A 115 -63.01 -25.51 33.32
CA GLY A 115 -62.36 -24.93 34.50
C GLY A 115 -61.19 -25.73 35.07
N GLY A 116 -60.26 -25.02 35.73
CA GLY A 116 -59.09 -25.60 36.40
C GLY A 116 -58.54 -24.63 37.46
N VAL A 117 -57.71 -25.14 38.38
CA VAL A 117 -57.06 -24.31 39.40
C VAL A 117 -55.99 -23.45 38.73
N VAL A 118 -56.22 -22.15 38.66
CA VAL A 118 -55.23 -21.17 38.19
C VAL A 118 -54.29 -20.87 39.36
N ASP A 119 -53.23 -21.66 39.48
CA ASP A 119 -52.27 -21.49 40.57
C ASP A 119 -51.36 -20.28 40.35
N ARG A 120 -51.68 -19.20 41.05
CA ARG A 120 -50.91 -17.93 41.05
C ARG A 120 -49.76 -17.92 42.07
N ARG A 121 -49.47 -19.04 42.76
CA ARG A 121 -48.36 -19.12 43.72
C ARG A 121 -47.01 -19.10 42.99
N ILE A 122 -46.07 -18.33 43.53
CA ILE A 122 -44.76 -18.07 42.90
C ILE A 122 -44.05 -19.39 42.62
N GLY A 123 -43.61 -19.58 41.37
CA GLY A 123 -42.88 -20.76 40.94
C GLY A 123 -43.64 -22.10 41.00
N GLU A 124 -44.97 -22.16 41.22
CA GLU A 124 -45.66 -23.47 41.21
C GLU A 124 -45.68 -24.09 39.79
N GLY A 125 -45.83 -23.26 38.75
CA GLY A 125 -45.87 -23.68 37.34
C GLY A 125 -44.51 -23.71 36.62
N ASP A 126 -43.43 -23.23 37.23
CA ASP A 126 -42.10 -23.24 36.61
C ASP A 126 -41.35 -24.54 36.99
N VAL A 127 -40.68 -25.15 36.02
CA VAL A 127 -39.88 -26.38 36.23
C VAL A 127 -38.44 -26.03 36.63
N GLY A 128 -37.97 -24.81 36.35
CA GLY A 128 -36.60 -24.38 36.64
C GLY A 128 -36.30 -24.14 38.11
N MET A 129 -37.30 -23.77 38.91
CA MET A 129 -37.13 -23.43 40.34
C MET A 129 -37.15 -24.68 41.21
N THR A 130 -36.18 -24.85 42.11
CA THR A 130 -36.19 -25.93 43.12
C THR A 130 -37.30 -25.72 44.16
N PRO A 131 -37.73 -26.77 44.89
CA PRO A 131 -38.73 -26.62 45.96
C PRO A 131 -38.31 -25.61 47.05
N GLU A 132 -37.01 -25.51 47.31
CA GLU A 132 -36.41 -24.61 48.30
C GLU A 132 -36.41 -23.17 47.80
N GLU A 133 -36.03 -22.90 46.55
CA GLU A 133 -36.12 -21.56 45.94
C GLU A 133 -37.58 -21.08 45.84
N ARG A 134 -38.53 -21.96 45.49
CA ARG A 134 -39.96 -21.64 45.51
C ARG A 134 -40.43 -21.24 46.91
N ALA A 135 -40.03 -21.98 47.94
CA ALA A 135 -40.37 -21.66 49.32
C ALA A 135 -39.71 -20.34 49.76
N LEU A 136 -38.48 -20.09 49.35
CA LEU A 136 -37.71 -18.89 49.67
C LEU A 136 -38.29 -17.65 48.99
N GLU A 137 -38.66 -17.69 47.71
CA GLU A 137 -39.35 -16.58 47.03
C GLU A 137 -40.75 -16.30 47.58
N ARG A 138 -41.48 -17.35 47.97
CA ARG A 138 -42.77 -17.19 48.68
C ARG A 138 -42.55 -16.50 50.03
N PHE A 139 -41.53 -16.90 50.77
CA PHE A 139 -41.18 -16.35 52.07
C PHE A 139 -40.63 -14.92 52.00
N THR A 140 -39.85 -14.57 50.97
CA THR A 140 -39.40 -13.19 50.77
C THR A 140 -40.57 -12.30 50.38
N ARG A 141 -41.47 -12.74 49.48
CA ARG A 141 -42.68 -11.98 49.12
C ARG A 141 -43.74 -11.92 50.24
N GLU A 142 -43.74 -12.89 51.16
CA GLU A 142 -44.52 -12.82 52.39
C GLU A 142 -43.89 -11.83 53.39
N LYS A 143 -42.56 -11.84 53.56
CA LYS A 143 -41.85 -10.89 54.44
C LYS A 143 -41.93 -9.45 53.96
N THR A 144 -41.91 -9.18 52.65
CA THR A 144 -42.13 -7.81 52.14
C THR A 144 -43.56 -7.34 52.41
N ARG A 145 -44.58 -8.22 52.27
CA ARG A 145 -45.96 -7.92 52.68
C ARG A 145 -46.15 -7.76 54.20
N ARG A 146 -45.35 -8.42 55.03
CA ARG A 146 -45.37 -8.22 56.50
C ARG A 146 -44.65 -6.96 56.97
N LYS A 147 -43.90 -6.25 56.11
CA LYS A 147 -43.26 -4.98 56.47
C LYS A 147 -44.22 -3.78 56.48
N THR A 148 -45.41 -3.88 55.89
CA THR A 148 -46.45 -2.84 55.92
C THR A 148 -47.46 -3.11 57.05
N GLY A 149 -47.01 -2.96 58.30
CA GLY A 149 -47.80 -3.31 59.49
C GLY A 149 -47.22 -2.85 60.83
N GLY A 150 -46.40 -1.78 60.84
CA GLY A 150 -45.92 -1.14 62.06
C GLY A 150 -46.71 0.15 62.31
N LEU A 151 -47.41 0.23 63.45
CA LEU A 151 -48.43 1.27 63.72
C LEU A 151 -47.87 2.58 64.33
N PHE A 152 -46.56 2.78 64.31
CA PHE A 152 -45.87 3.91 64.95
C PHE A 152 -44.64 4.34 64.14
N ASP A 153 -44.88 5.04 63.04
CA ASP A 153 -44.05 6.19 62.66
C ASP A 153 -44.96 7.21 61.96
N LEU A 154 -45.36 8.26 62.70
CA LEU A 154 -46.38 9.21 62.26
C LEU A 154 -45.73 10.49 61.70
N GLY A 155 -45.18 10.34 60.50
CA GLY A 155 -45.03 11.42 59.52
C GLY A 155 -46.21 11.44 58.53
N GLY A 156 -47.44 11.40 59.04
CA GLY A 156 -48.63 11.63 58.22
C GLY A 156 -48.84 13.12 57.94
N SER A 157 -49.74 13.52 57.04
CA SER A 157 -50.60 12.72 56.16
C SER A 157 -51.30 13.67 55.20
N ASP A 158 -51.22 13.40 53.90
CA ASP A 158 -52.30 13.76 52.96
C ASP A 158 -52.22 12.88 51.71
N ASP A 159 -52.59 11.60 51.88
CA ASP A 159 -53.10 10.76 50.78
C ASP A 159 -54.10 9.74 51.34
N GLU A 160 -55.12 10.25 52.02
CA GLU A 160 -56.26 9.45 52.46
C GLU A 160 -57.28 9.31 51.32
N GLY A 161 -57.20 8.20 50.59
CA GLY A 161 -58.37 7.57 49.96
C GLY A 161 -59.14 8.39 48.91
N GLY A 162 -58.47 9.05 47.97
CA GLY A 162 -59.11 9.87 46.93
C GLY A 162 -58.84 9.44 45.49
N VAL A 163 -59.44 8.34 45.03
CA VAL A 163 -59.68 7.99 43.59
C VAL A 163 -58.54 8.39 42.62
N GLY A 164 -57.50 7.56 42.50
CA GLY A 164 -56.44 7.76 41.50
C GLY A 164 -57.02 8.02 40.10
N LEU A 165 -56.70 9.16 39.51
CA LEU A 165 -57.41 9.73 38.36
C LEU A 165 -57.15 8.92 37.07
N THR A 166 -57.99 7.92 36.81
CA THR A 166 -57.94 7.12 35.57
C THR A 166 -58.82 7.71 34.50
N HIS A 167 -58.23 8.23 33.42
CA HIS A 167 -58.97 8.42 32.17
C HIS A 167 -58.94 7.11 31.37
N GLY A 168 -60.11 6.51 31.12
CA GLY A 168 -60.22 5.28 30.31
C GLY A 168 -59.59 4.01 30.90
N GLY A 169 -59.23 3.99 32.20
CA GLY A 169 -58.75 2.78 32.88
C GLY A 169 -57.22 2.54 32.89
N ARG A 170 -56.41 3.56 32.57
CA ARG A 170 -54.97 3.59 32.90
C ARG A 170 -54.66 4.71 33.89
N SER A 171 -53.66 4.51 34.73
CA SER A 171 -53.16 5.52 35.68
C SER A 171 -52.24 6.51 34.98
N LEU A 172 -52.43 7.81 35.24
CA LEU A 172 -51.68 8.91 34.61
C LEU A 172 -50.15 8.86 34.85
N GLN A 173 -49.70 8.04 35.82
CA GLN A 173 -48.29 7.86 36.17
C GLN A 173 -47.50 6.94 35.20
N GLU A 174 -48.16 6.43 34.16
CA GLU A 174 -47.55 5.69 33.04
C GLU A 174 -47.44 6.56 31.76
N LEU A 175 -47.77 7.86 31.85
CA LEU A 175 -47.78 8.82 30.72
C LEU A 175 -47.15 10.16 31.11
N GLY A 176 -45.90 10.38 30.69
CA GLY A 176 -45.13 11.62 30.84
C GLY A 176 -43.89 11.45 31.73
N GLY A 177 -42.65 11.63 31.25
CA GLY A 177 -42.16 11.88 29.88
C GLY A 177 -40.78 11.24 29.69
N ASP A 178 -40.07 11.43 28.58
CA ASP A 178 -40.28 12.45 27.55
C ASP A 178 -39.83 11.93 26.16
N ASP A 179 -40.51 12.39 25.11
CA ASP A 179 -40.28 12.00 23.71
C ASP A 179 -39.31 12.99 23.04
N PHE A 180 -38.03 12.63 22.94
CA PHE A 180 -37.07 13.37 22.11
C PHE A 180 -36.59 12.57 20.89
N GLN A 181 -37.54 12.08 20.09
CA GLN A 181 -37.27 11.58 18.74
C GLN A 181 -38.54 11.64 17.88
N ASP A 182 -38.76 12.75 17.17
CA ASP A 182 -39.75 12.85 16.08
C ASP A 182 -39.14 13.59 14.86
N THR A 183 -39.84 13.52 13.72
CA THR A 183 -39.46 13.86 12.32
C THR A 183 -38.65 12.74 11.63
N VAL A 184 -38.99 12.20 10.44
CA VAL A 184 -40.11 12.33 9.47
C VAL A 184 -40.07 11.06 8.54
N SER A 185 -41.07 10.63 7.75
CA SER A 185 -42.52 10.93 7.58
C SER A 185 -43.17 9.96 6.55
N VAL A 186 -44.30 9.28 6.90
CA VAL A 186 -45.41 8.83 6.01
C VAL A 186 -45.12 7.80 4.89
N GLY A 187 -45.94 6.76 4.62
CA GLY A 187 -47.17 6.26 5.28
C GLY A 187 -48.01 5.32 4.37
N SER A 188 -49.04 4.67 4.95
CA SER A 188 -50.12 3.85 4.32
C SER A 188 -49.72 2.60 3.50
N GLU A 189 -50.41 1.46 3.54
CA GLU A 189 -51.82 1.17 3.93
C GLU A 189 -51.97 -0.06 4.86
N GLU A 190 -53.18 -0.19 5.42
CA GLU A 190 -53.70 -1.26 6.30
C GLU A 190 -53.98 -2.57 5.49
N ASP A 191 -53.96 -3.79 6.04
CA ASP A 191 -55.08 -4.40 6.78
C ASP A 191 -54.64 -5.70 7.55
N ASP A 192 -55.38 -5.99 8.61
CA ASP A 192 -55.12 -6.81 9.80
C ASP A 192 -54.89 -8.34 9.64
N GLY A 193 -54.32 -8.99 10.68
CA GLY A 193 -54.16 -10.46 10.67
C GLY A 193 -53.50 -11.21 11.84
N GLU A 194 -53.34 -10.61 13.02
CA GLU A 194 -53.12 -11.23 14.36
C GLU A 194 -52.18 -12.45 14.64
N LEU A 195 -51.45 -12.34 15.77
CA LEU A 195 -51.00 -13.43 16.68
C LEU A 195 -49.91 -14.44 16.23
N LEU A 196 -48.66 -14.19 16.67
CA LEU A 196 -48.00 -14.93 17.79
C LEU A 196 -46.49 -14.62 17.82
N ARG A 197 -46.04 -13.74 18.74
CA ARG A 197 -44.60 -13.46 18.96
C ARG A 197 -43.88 -14.66 19.59
N ARG A 198 -43.38 -15.57 18.74
CA ARG A 198 -42.52 -16.68 19.15
C ARG A 198 -41.09 -16.17 19.36
N LYS A 199 -40.60 -16.30 20.59
CA LYS A 199 -39.25 -16.00 21.09
C LYS A 199 -38.15 -16.18 20.02
N ARG A 200 -37.76 -15.09 19.35
CA ARG A 200 -36.66 -15.08 18.36
C ARG A 200 -35.38 -15.53 19.07
N ARG A 201 -34.63 -16.41 18.41
CA ARG A 201 -33.20 -16.53 18.71
C ARG A 201 -32.52 -15.29 18.15
N ARG A 202 -31.51 -14.85 18.89
CA ARG A 202 -30.55 -13.85 18.45
C ARG A 202 -29.66 -14.52 17.40
N ASP A 203 -29.95 -14.28 16.14
CA ASP A 203 -28.92 -14.26 15.11
C ASP A 203 -28.31 -12.86 15.20
N ASP A 204 -27.01 -12.78 15.48
CA ASP A 204 -26.25 -11.53 15.32
C ASP A 204 -25.83 -11.49 13.85
N GLU A 205 -26.27 -10.47 13.11
CA GLU A 205 -25.82 -10.19 11.75
C GLU A 205 -24.52 -9.39 11.83
N ASP A 206 -23.40 -9.98 11.41
CA ASP A 206 -22.21 -9.20 11.06
C ASP A 206 -22.49 -8.53 9.72
N GLN A 207 -22.87 -7.26 9.80
CA GLN A 207 -22.91 -6.32 8.69
C GLN A 207 -21.46 -6.01 8.31
N VAL A 208 -21.04 -6.48 7.13
CA VAL A 208 -19.74 -6.12 6.55
C VAL A 208 -20.03 -5.06 5.50
N ASP A 209 -19.54 -3.86 5.79
CA ASP A 209 -19.68 -2.64 5.01
C ASP A 209 -18.29 -2.35 4.43
N ASP A 210 -18.21 -2.20 3.10
CA ASP A 210 -17.05 -1.71 2.35
C ASP A 210 -15.70 -2.47 2.55
N GLY A 211 -14.67 -2.29 1.72
CA GLY A 211 -14.51 -1.40 0.57
C GLY A 211 -13.17 -0.68 0.67
N ASP A 212 -12.23 -1.18 -0.12
CA ASP A 212 -10.89 -0.62 -0.39
C ASP A 212 -9.84 -0.59 0.75
N GLY A 213 -8.58 -0.39 0.35
CA GLY A 213 -7.38 -0.89 1.03
C GLY A 213 -6.97 -0.23 2.36
N VAL A 214 -6.43 -1.07 3.26
CA VAL A 214 -5.48 -0.68 4.33
C VAL A 214 -4.42 -1.79 4.49
N GLU A 215 -3.16 -1.35 4.64
CA GLU A 215 -1.94 -2.14 4.92
C GLU A 215 -2.07 -3.24 6.00
N PRO A 216 -1.29 -4.33 5.91
CA PRO A 216 -1.34 -5.44 6.86
C PRO A 216 -0.32 -5.29 7.99
N ASP A 217 -0.57 -4.45 9.01
CA ASP A 217 0.24 -4.52 10.23
C ASP A 217 -0.53 -4.34 11.56
N ALA A 218 -0.72 -5.46 12.25
CA ALA A 218 -0.85 -5.60 13.70
C ALA A 218 -1.07 -7.08 14.04
N GLU A 219 -0.25 -7.64 14.94
CA GLU A 219 -0.34 -9.03 15.40
C GLU A 219 -1.74 -9.39 15.94
N GLN A 220 -2.58 -10.03 15.13
CA GLN A 220 -3.85 -10.57 15.61
C GLN A 220 -3.59 -11.82 16.47
N PRO A 221 -4.04 -11.85 17.74
CA PRO A 221 -3.76 -13.00 18.60
C PRO A 221 -4.48 -14.26 18.08
N GLU A 222 -3.78 -15.39 18.06
CA GLU A 222 -4.24 -16.71 17.55
C GLU A 222 -5.59 -17.21 18.12
N ARG A 223 -6.10 -16.57 19.18
CA ARG A 223 -7.39 -16.86 19.79
C ARG A 223 -8.26 -15.61 19.82
N LYS A 224 -9.48 -15.72 19.27
CA LYS A 224 -10.55 -14.72 19.49
C LYS A 224 -10.66 -14.39 20.99
N LYS A 225 -10.51 -13.11 21.32
CA LYS A 225 -10.57 -12.59 22.69
C LYS A 225 -11.86 -13.03 23.37
N THR A 226 -11.80 -13.38 24.66
CA THR A 226 -13.02 -13.77 25.39
C THR A 226 -13.93 -12.58 25.58
N LYS A 227 -15.24 -12.82 25.77
CA LYS A 227 -16.19 -11.74 26.10
C LYS A 227 -15.75 -10.97 27.36
N HIS A 228 -14.98 -11.56 28.27
CA HIS A 228 -14.44 -10.86 29.42
C HIS A 228 -13.30 -9.91 29.03
N GLU A 229 -12.34 -10.36 28.22
CA GLU A 229 -11.27 -9.53 27.65
C GLU A 229 -11.85 -8.37 26.81
N VAL A 230 -12.79 -8.67 25.90
CA VAL A 230 -13.49 -7.63 25.09
C VAL A 230 -14.26 -6.66 25.98
N MET A 231 -14.96 -7.15 27.01
CA MET A 231 -15.67 -6.27 27.95
C MET A 231 -14.70 -5.44 28.81
N GLN A 232 -13.54 -5.96 29.17
CA GLN A 232 -12.48 -5.21 29.86
C GLN A 232 -11.88 -4.13 28.95
N GLU A 233 -11.62 -4.44 27.68
CA GLU A 233 -11.15 -3.47 26.69
C GLU A 233 -12.21 -2.38 26.44
N VAL A 234 -13.48 -2.74 26.28
CA VAL A 234 -14.58 -1.78 26.15
C VAL A 234 -14.76 -0.95 27.42
N MET A 235 -14.66 -1.56 28.61
CA MET A 235 -14.69 -0.83 29.90
C MET A 235 -13.48 0.08 30.10
N ALA A 236 -12.30 -0.32 29.61
CA ALA A 236 -11.09 0.51 29.66
C ALA A 236 -11.20 1.69 28.69
N LYS A 237 -11.56 1.46 27.43
CA LYS A 237 -11.78 2.51 26.42
C LYS A 237 -12.90 3.47 26.83
N SER A 238 -14.02 2.98 27.36
CA SER A 238 -15.11 3.86 27.84
C SER A 238 -14.77 4.57 29.16
N LYS A 239 -13.89 4.03 30.01
CA LYS A 239 -13.33 4.77 31.15
C LYS A 239 -12.31 5.83 30.71
N ALA A 240 -11.46 5.51 29.74
CA ALA A 240 -10.49 6.44 29.16
C ALA A 240 -11.21 7.63 28.53
N HIS A 241 -12.14 7.40 27.59
CA HIS A 241 -12.97 8.47 27.01
C HIS A 241 -13.82 9.23 28.04
N LYS A 242 -14.25 8.60 29.14
CA LYS A 242 -14.94 9.31 30.23
C LYS A 242 -13.97 10.18 31.03
N TYR A 243 -12.75 9.72 31.27
CA TYR A 243 -11.70 10.45 31.95
C TYR A 243 -11.18 11.61 31.08
N GLU A 244 -10.98 11.40 29.77
CA GLU A 244 -10.67 12.46 28.81
C GLU A 244 -11.75 13.55 28.81
N ARG A 245 -13.03 13.18 28.69
CA ARG A 245 -14.16 14.13 28.76
C ARG A 245 -14.28 14.84 30.12
N GLN A 246 -13.82 14.22 31.19
CA GLN A 246 -13.76 14.85 32.51
C GLN A 246 -12.58 15.82 32.56
N LYS A 247 -11.40 15.40 32.09
CA LYS A 247 -10.19 16.23 32.04
C LYS A 247 -10.40 17.46 31.17
N THR A 248 -10.94 17.33 29.95
CA THR A 248 -11.24 18.51 29.11
C THR A 248 -12.22 19.47 29.78
N LYS A 249 -13.15 18.95 30.60
CA LYS A 249 -14.08 19.77 31.37
C LYS A 249 -13.42 20.43 32.60
N GLU A 250 -12.46 19.76 33.22
CA GLU A 250 -11.62 20.32 34.29
C GLU A 250 -10.67 21.39 33.72
N ASP A 251 -9.99 21.12 32.61
CA ASP A 251 -9.18 22.07 31.84
C ASP A 251 -10.02 23.32 31.43
N ASP A 252 -11.26 23.13 30.92
CA ASP A 252 -12.22 24.22 30.61
C ASP A 252 -12.66 25.03 31.85
N GLU A 253 -12.77 24.38 33.02
CA GLU A 253 -13.17 25.02 34.28
C GLU A 253 -12.00 25.77 34.92
N ASP A 254 -10.78 25.22 34.86
CA ASP A 254 -9.55 25.89 35.31
C ASP A 254 -9.28 27.15 34.46
N ILE A 255 -9.43 27.09 33.12
CA ILE A 255 -9.31 28.27 32.24
C ILE A 255 -10.35 29.34 32.60
N ARG A 256 -11.59 28.96 32.94
CA ARG A 256 -12.61 29.91 33.43
C ARG A 256 -12.22 30.53 34.76
N GLU A 257 -11.73 29.74 35.71
CA GLU A 257 -11.27 30.28 36.98
C GLU A 257 -10.07 31.21 36.80
N GLU A 258 -9.13 30.92 35.90
CA GLU A 258 -8.00 31.80 35.59
C GLU A 258 -8.46 33.12 34.96
N LEU A 259 -9.44 33.09 34.06
CA LEU A 259 -10.05 34.30 33.50
C LEU A 259 -10.80 35.12 34.56
N ASP A 260 -11.54 34.49 35.47
CA ASP A 260 -12.23 35.18 36.58
C ASP A 260 -11.24 35.72 37.64
N LYS A 261 -10.14 35.01 37.92
CA LYS A 261 -9.03 35.51 38.75
C LYS A 261 -8.37 36.72 38.09
N GLY A 262 -8.10 36.64 36.78
CA GLY A 262 -7.55 37.73 35.96
C GLY A 262 -8.47 38.94 35.85
N LEU A 263 -9.80 38.77 35.89
CA LEU A 263 -10.77 39.86 35.88
C LEU A 263 -10.56 40.83 37.06
N GLY A 264 -10.13 40.32 38.23
CA GLY A 264 -9.77 41.15 39.38
C GLY A 264 -8.57 42.06 39.11
N ASP A 265 -7.54 41.54 38.45
CA ASP A 265 -6.35 42.31 38.07
C ASP A 265 -6.62 43.28 36.90
N VAL A 266 -7.47 42.89 35.95
CA VAL A 266 -7.96 43.78 34.87
C VAL A 266 -8.78 44.94 35.45
N LEU A 267 -9.67 44.68 36.42
CA LEU A 267 -10.39 45.73 37.14
C LEU A 267 -9.46 46.61 37.99
N ALA A 268 -8.40 46.06 38.59
CA ALA A 268 -7.41 46.83 39.34
C ALA A 268 -6.51 47.70 38.44
N LEU A 269 -6.19 47.22 37.23
CA LEU A 269 -5.54 47.99 36.16
C LEU A 269 -6.44 49.11 35.65
N LEU A 270 -7.73 48.81 35.39
CA LEU A 270 -8.72 49.79 34.93
C LEU A 270 -9.02 50.87 35.99
N HIS A 271 -9.01 50.51 37.28
CA HIS A 271 -9.16 51.45 38.39
C HIS A 271 -7.82 52.07 38.86
N GLY A 272 -6.71 51.79 38.20
CA GLY A 272 -5.45 52.56 38.30
C GLY A 272 -4.71 52.51 39.64
N HIS A 273 -4.97 51.52 40.51
CA HIS A 273 -4.41 51.47 41.87
C HIS A 273 -3.49 50.26 42.09
N LYS A 274 -2.22 50.37 41.64
CA LYS A 274 -1.18 49.36 41.92
C LYS A 274 -0.85 49.30 43.41
N ARG A 275 -1.06 48.14 44.05
CA ARG A 275 -0.45 47.80 45.35
C ARG A 275 0.82 46.97 45.11
N PRO A 276 1.96 47.23 45.79
CA PRO A 276 3.14 46.39 45.69
C PRO A 276 2.95 45.05 46.44
N ALA A 277 3.43 43.96 45.85
CA ALA A 277 3.29 42.61 46.40
C ALA A 277 4.23 42.35 47.60
N PRO A 278 3.83 41.53 48.59
CA PRO A 278 4.71 41.04 49.64
C PRO A 278 5.68 39.96 49.13
N PRO A 279 6.87 39.79 49.73
CA PRO A 279 7.88 38.84 49.26
C PRO A 279 7.48 37.39 49.53
N VAL A 280 7.64 36.53 48.52
CA VAL A 280 7.36 35.10 48.61
C VAL A 280 8.42 34.39 49.45
N ARG A 281 7.99 33.55 50.39
CA ARG A 281 8.87 32.69 51.20
C ARG A 281 9.57 31.66 50.32
N ALA A 282 10.87 31.47 50.53
CA ALA A 282 11.62 30.37 49.94
C ALA A 282 11.05 29.02 50.42
N LEU A 283 10.51 28.23 49.48
CA LEU A 283 10.21 26.82 49.68
C LEU A 283 11.48 26.00 49.46
N LYS A 284 11.71 25.01 50.32
CA LYS A 284 12.78 24.03 50.13
C LYS A 284 12.37 23.06 49.03
N ALA A 285 13.24 22.86 48.04
CA ALA A 285 13.13 21.73 47.13
C ALA A 285 13.64 20.46 47.83
N GLU A 286 12.76 19.50 48.06
CA GLU A 286 13.15 18.10 48.31
C GLU A 286 13.61 17.48 46.98
N ALA A 287 14.60 16.60 47.05
CA ALA A 287 15.26 16.07 45.86
C ALA A 287 14.51 14.87 45.26
N HIS A 288 14.12 14.99 43.99
CA HIS A 288 13.95 13.83 43.11
C HIS A 288 15.11 13.78 42.12
N GLY A 289 15.72 12.60 42.01
CA GLY A 289 17.02 12.44 41.37
C GLY A 289 16.91 12.22 39.86
N GLU A 290 17.52 13.12 39.11
CA GLU A 290 18.01 12.87 37.77
C GLU A 290 19.42 13.47 37.67
N ALA A 291 20.34 12.79 36.96
CA ALA A 291 21.74 13.21 36.93
C ALA A 291 21.87 14.51 36.13
N PRO A 292 22.59 15.54 36.63
CA PRO A 292 22.79 16.75 35.85
C PRO A 292 23.65 16.42 34.62
N PRO A 293 23.39 17.05 33.45
CA PRO A 293 24.21 16.85 32.26
C PRO A 293 25.67 17.24 32.56
N VAL A 294 26.61 16.51 31.95
CA VAL A 294 28.05 16.70 32.18
C VAL A 294 28.49 18.02 31.55
N VAL A 295 28.41 19.12 32.31
CA VAL A 295 28.96 20.41 31.93
C VAL A 295 30.48 20.36 32.08
N ASN A 296 31.21 20.71 31.01
CA ASN A 296 32.68 20.73 31.01
C ASN A 296 33.26 21.49 32.22
N ALA A 297 34.13 20.82 32.98
CA ALA A 297 34.66 21.33 34.26
C ALA A 297 35.38 22.69 34.13
N ASP A 298 36.02 22.95 32.99
CA ASP A 298 36.70 24.22 32.73
C ASP A 298 35.71 25.37 32.43
N ARG A 299 34.50 25.07 31.94
CA ARG A 299 33.41 26.05 31.79
C ARG A 299 32.82 26.42 33.16
N GLN A 300 32.70 25.47 34.09
CA GLN A 300 32.25 25.74 35.45
C GLN A 300 33.25 26.62 36.23
N ARG A 301 34.55 26.32 36.12
CA ARG A 301 35.64 27.10 36.77
C ARG A 301 35.72 28.56 36.34
N LEU A 302 35.26 28.91 35.13
CA LEU A 302 35.17 30.29 34.66
C LEU A 302 33.94 31.03 35.19
N ILE A 303 32.90 30.31 35.61
CA ILE A 303 31.63 30.87 36.12
C ILE A 303 31.68 31.08 37.63
N ASP A 304 32.41 30.25 38.38
CA ASP A 304 32.48 30.27 39.85
C ASP A 304 33.18 31.49 40.49
N GLY A 305 33.44 32.56 39.73
CA GLY A 305 34.05 33.81 40.21
C GLY A 305 33.48 35.11 39.64
N LEU A 306 32.53 35.04 38.70
CA LEU A 306 31.90 36.22 38.10
C LEU A 306 30.43 36.37 38.55
N ASP A 307 30.01 37.61 38.70
CA ASP A 307 28.62 37.97 39.01
C ASP A 307 27.72 37.50 37.85
N ARG A 308 26.75 36.62 38.11
CA ARG A 308 26.00 35.89 37.05
C ARG A 308 25.42 36.83 35.99
N VAL A 309 24.84 37.95 36.43
CA VAL A 309 24.25 38.98 35.55
C VAL A 309 25.27 39.60 34.57
N LYS A 310 26.57 39.56 34.87
CA LYS A 310 27.65 39.99 33.96
C LYS A 310 28.08 38.85 33.03
N ALA A 311 28.19 37.62 33.56
CA ALA A 311 28.47 36.44 32.76
C ALA A 311 27.38 36.22 31.68
N ASP A 312 26.11 36.40 32.04
CA ASP A 312 24.97 36.31 31.12
C ASP A 312 25.03 37.42 30.06
N LYS A 313 25.38 38.67 30.44
CA LYS A 313 25.56 39.78 29.48
C LYS A 313 26.76 39.59 28.55
N GLU A 314 27.86 39.05 29.04
CA GLU A 314 29.03 38.71 28.21
C GLU A 314 28.75 37.51 27.30
N TYR A 315 27.93 36.56 27.75
CA TYR A 315 27.43 35.45 26.95
C TYR A 315 26.50 35.94 25.84
N ASP A 316 25.52 36.79 26.15
CA ASP A 316 24.62 37.42 25.17
C ASP A 316 25.36 38.31 24.17
N ALA A 317 26.40 39.03 24.63
CA ALA A 317 27.24 39.84 23.75
C ALA A 317 28.06 38.96 22.80
N ARG A 318 28.63 37.86 23.29
CA ARG A 318 29.33 36.87 22.45
C ARG A 318 28.40 36.13 21.50
N LEU A 319 27.17 35.82 21.93
CA LEU A 319 26.17 35.18 21.08
C LEU A 319 25.74 36.11 19.95
N ARG A 320 25.53 37.41 20.24
CA ARG A 320 25.32 38.43 19.19
C ARG A 320 26.53 38.59 18.26
N GLN A 321 27.75 38.57 18.78
CA GLN A 321 28.96 38.60 17.94
C GLN A 321 29.12 37.35 17.07
N LEU A 322 28.76 36.16 17.57
CA LEU A 322 28.83 34.91 16.83
C LEU A 322 27.71 34.82 15.77
N ALA A 323 26.54 35.38 16.05
CA ALA A 323 25.48 35.60 15.06
C ALA A 323 25.84 36.66 13.98
N GLN A 324 26.86 37.48 14.22
CA GLN A 324 27.41 38.45 13.25
C GLN A 324 28.65 37.93 12.51
N ASP A 325 29.43 37.01 13.11
CA ASP A 325 30.59 36.33 12.50
C ASP A 325 30.19 34.92 11.99
N THR A 326 29.22 34.88 11.07
CA THR A 326 28.75 33.66 10.40
C THR A 326 29.76 33.16 9.36
N ARG A 327 30.93 32.71 9.83
CA ARG A 327 31.84 31.90 9.02
C ARG A 327 31.15 30.59 8.63
N ALA A 328 31.10 30.32 7.32
CA ALA A 328 30.61 29.05 6.80
C ALA A 328 31.39 27.88 7.42
N ALA A 329 30.66 26.91 7.97
CA ALA A 329 31.24 25.65 8.42
C ALA A 329 31.46 24.74 7.21
N PRO A 330 32.56 23.96 7.14
CA PRO A 330 32.70 22.92 6.12
C PRO A 330 31.61 21.86 6.32
N SER A 331 30.71 21.71 5.35
CA SER A 331 29.65 20.70 5.33
C SER A 331 30.21 19.28 5.26
N ASP A 332 31.25 19.09 4.45
CA ASP A 332 31.67 17.77 3.99
C ASP A 332 32.97 17.27 4.62
N ARG A 333 33.00 15.97 4.89
CA ARG A 333 34.23 15.25 5.20
C ARG A 333 35.16 15.30 3.98
N ALA A 334 36.38 15.79 4.18
CA ALA A 334 37.44 15.71 3.18
C ALA A 334 37.67 14.25 2.73
N LYS A 335 37.23 13.93 1.51
CA LYS A 335 37.45 12.65 0.83
C LYS A 335 38.94 12.52 0.48
N THR A 336 39.51 11.33 0.67
CA THR A 336 40.89 11.03 0.25
C THR A 336 41.00 10.99 -1.28
N GLU A 337 42.20 11.20 -1.82
CA GLU A 337 42.44 11.17 -3.27
C GLU A 337 42.04 9.82 -3.90
N GLU A 338 42.28 8.70 -3.20
CA GLU A 338 41.84 7.36 -3.65
C GLU A 338 40.31 7.22 -3.65
N GLU A 339 39.60 7.76 -2.65
CA GLU A 339 38.12 7.78 -2.61
C GLU A 339 37.53 8.68 -3.72
N LYS A 340 38.18 9.82 -4.04
CA LYS A 340 37.78 10.68 -5.16
C LYS A 340 37.92 9.97 -6.51
N LEU A 341 39.09 9.40 -6.79
CA LEU A 341 39.36 8.65 -8.02
C LEU A 341 38.42 7.44 -8.17
N ALA A 342 38.08 6.77 -7.07
CA ALA A 342 37.11 5.67 -7.09
C ALA A 342 35.69 6.14 -7.43
N ALA A 343 35.22 7.23 -6.82
CA ALA A 343 33.91 7.81 -7.10
C ALA A 343 33.78 8.34 -8.54
N GLU A 344 34.84 8.97 -9.06
CA GLU A 344 34.91 9.40 -10.46
C GLU A 344 34.87 8.20 -11.42
N ALA A 345 35.66 7.15 -11.14
CA ALA A 345 35.68 5.93 -11.94
C ALA A 345 34.33 5.18 -11.93
N GLU A 346 33.62 5.18 -10.80
CA GLU A 346 32.26 4.64 -10.71
C GLU A 346 31.28 5.49 -11.52
N ARG A 347 31.36 6.82 -11.43
CA ARG A 347 30.46 7.70 -12.18
C ARG A 347 30.72 7.66 -13.69
N LEU A 348 31.97 7.52 -14.12
CA LEU A 348 32.31 7.26 -15.53
C LEU A 348 31.75 5.92 -16.02
N GLN A 349 31.72 4.89 -15.16
CA GLN A 349 31.06 3.61 -15.48
C GLN A 349 29.53 3.77 -15.59
N LYS A 350 28.88 4.44 -14.64
CA LYS A 350 27.44 4.76 -14.68
C LYS A 350 27.07 5.59 -15.91
N LEU A 351 27.94 6.52 -16.33
CA LEU A 351 27.77 7.27 -17.57
C LEU A 351 27.88 6.39 -18.81
N GLU A 352 28.87 5.49 -18.89
CA GLU A 352 29.04 4.59 -20.02
C GLU A 352 27.89 3.56 -20.11
N THR A 353 27.35 3.06 -18.99
CA THR A 353 26.16 2.20 -18.99
C THR A 353 24.92 2.96 -19.43
N LYS A 354 24.61 4.13 -18.86
CA LYS A 354 23.50 5.01 -19.32
C LYS A 354 23.66 5.41 -20.80
N ARG A 355 24.90 5.55 -21.31
CA ARG A 355 25.17 5.79 -22.75
C ARG A 355 24.93 4.55 -23.62
N LEU A 356 25.30 3.36 -23.14
CA LEU A 356 25.05 2.11 -23.86
C LEU A 356 23.57 1.76 -23.91
N ALA A 357 22.81 1.96 -22.83
CA ALA A 357 21.35 1.80 -22.80
C ALA A 357 20.65 2.70 -23.84
N ARG A 358 20.96 4.01 -23.82
CA ARG A 358 20.48 4.97 -24.85
C ARG A 358 20.88 4.60 -26.27
N MET A 359 22.07 4.00 -26.48
CA MET A 359 22.51 3.54 -27.79
C MET A 359 21.71 2.31 -28.28
N GLN A 360 21.30 1.42 -27.36
CA GLN A 360 20.45 0.26 -27.63
C GLN A 360 18.99 0.66 -27.86
N GLY A 361 18.53 1.75 -27.24
CA GLY A 361 17.12 2.17 -27.24
C GLY A 361 16.31 1.54 -26.11
N GLU A 362 16.99 1.11 -25.05
CA GLU A 362 16.35 0.67 -23.81
C GLU A 362 15.81 1.90 -23.06
N PRO A 363 14.66 1.81 -22.37
CA PRO A 363 14.18 2.89 -21.52
C PRO A 363 15.20 3.10 -20.41
N VAL A 364 15.78 4.30 -20.35
CA VAL A 364 16.57 4.73 -19.20
C VAL A 364 15.59 5.35 -18.23
N SER A 365 15.40 4.70 -17.08
CA SER A 365 14.84 5.42 -15.94
C SER A 365 15.88 6.44 -15.49
N ASP A 366 15.47 7.69 -15.31
CA ASP A 366 16.32 8.72 -14.71
C ASP A 366 16.39 8.57 -13.18
N ASP A 367 15.56 7.69 -12.59
CA ASP A 367 15.56 7.34 -11.17
C ASP A 367 16.71 6.36 -10.87
N ASP A 368 17.74 6.83 -10.17
CA ASP A 368 18.85 6.01 -9.66
C ASP A 368 18.45 5.16 -8.41
N ASP A 369 17.16 5.05 -8.10
CA ASP A 369 16.61 4.44 -6.87
C ASP A 369 16.38 2.90 -6.94
N GLU A 370 16.45 2.27 -8.10
CA GLU A 370 16.15 0.81 -8.22
C GLU A 370 17.19 -0.12 -7.57
N GLU A 371 18.38 0.35 -7.16
CA GLU A 371 19.35 -0.49 -6.44
C GLU A 371 18.86 -0.96 -5.05
N ILE A 372 17.78 -0.38 -4.50
CA ILE A 372 17.15 -0.86 -3.26
C ILE A 372 16.19 -2.05 -3.53
N LEU A 373 15.61 -2.16 -4.73
CA LEU A 373 14.61 -3.18 -5.06
C LEU A 373 15.20 -4.54 -5.43
N ALA A 374 16.47 -4.60 -5.83
CA ALA A 374 17.19 -5.85 -6.15
C ALA A 374 17.34 -6.85 -4.97
N SER A 375 16.85 -6.52 -3.77
CA SER A 375 16.90 -7.34 -2.56
C SER A 375 15.57 -8.02 -2.15
N LYS A 376 14.46 -7.77 -2.87
CA LYS A 376 13.19 -8.50 -2.72
C LYS A 376 12.90 -9.28 -4.00
N GLY A 377 12.94 -10.62 -3.89
CA GLY A 377 12.87 -11.50 -5.05
C GLY A 377 11.48 -11.73 -5.62
N ASP A 378 11.45 -12.14 -6.89
CA ASP A 378 10.40 -12.90 -7.59
C ASP A 378 9.03 -12.95 -6.89
N ASN A 379 8.17 -11.96 -7.13
CA ASN A 379 6.71 -12.11 -7.25
C ASN A 379 6.06 -10.79 -7.62
N GLU A 380 5.88 -10.53 -8.91
CA GLU A 380 4.72 -9.78 -9.37
C GLU A 380 4.25 -10.37 -10.70
N MET A 381 2.96 -10.73 -10.75
CA MET A 381 2.30 -11.29 -11.90
C MET A 381 1.17 -10.35 -12.31
N ASP A 382 1.00 -10.19 -13.61
CA ASP A 382 -0.09 -9.42 -14.22
C ASP A 382 -1.45 -9.77 -13.60
N ASP A 383 -2.21 -8.76 -13.18
CA ASP A 383 -3.66 -8.87 -12.96
C ASP A 383 -4.42 -8.36 -14.20
N PRO A 384 -5.14 -9.22 -14.95
CA PRO A 384 -5.83 -8.83 -16.17
C PRO A 384 -7.35 -8.77 -15.96
N THR A 385 -7.87 -7.69 -15.38
CA THR A 385 -9.32 -7.36 -15.44
C THR A 385 -9.61 -5.87 -15.50
N ILE A 386 -9.85 -5.36 -16.72
CA ILE A 386 -11.00 -4.51 -17.08
C ILE A 386 -11.30 -4.80 -18.56
N ASP A 387 -12.55 -5.18 -18.87
CA ASP A 387 -13.00 -5.44 -20.23
C ASP A 387 -13.52 -4.14 -20.88
N GLY A 388 -13.01 -3.82 -22.07
CA GLY A 388 -13.77 -3.16 -23.14
C GLY A 388 -13.93 -1.65 -23.10
N ASP A 389 -12.98 -0.94 -23.72
CA ASP A 389 -13.23 -0.13 -24.92
C ASP A 389 -11.90 0.04 -25.69
N ASP A 390 -11.94 0.45 -26.95
CA ASP A 390 -10.78 0.42 -27.87
C ASP A 390 -9.60 1.31 -27.41
N GLU A 391 -8.58 0.72 -26.78
CA GLU A 391 -7.26 1.36 -26.62
C GLU A 391 -6.56 1.47 -27.97
N ILE A 392 -6.82 2.60 -28.65
CA ILE A 392 -5.93 3.13 -29.66
C ILE A 392 -4.64 3.50 -28.94
N VAL A 393 -3.61 2.65 -29.05
CA VAL A 393 -2.25 2.98 -28.66
C VAL A 393 -1.85 4.25 -29.41
N ASP A 394 -1.66 5.35 -28.68
CA ASP A 394 -1.42 6.66 -29.30
C ASP A 394 0.04 6.77 -29.77
N GLU A 395 0.30 6.23 -30.96
CA GLU A 395 1.60 6.28 -31.65
C GLU A 395 2.14 7.73 -31.80
N ALA A 396 1.30 8.76 -31.63
CA ALA A 396 1.73 10.16 -31.67
C ALA A 396 2.42 10.62 -30.36
N ALA A 397 2.16 9.97 -29.23
CA ALA A 397 2.82 10.26 -27.94
C ALA A 397 4.31 9.88 -27.98
N GLU A 398 4.65 8.73 -28.58
CA GLU A 398 6.05 8.28 -28.81
C GLU A 398 6.82 9.25 -29.74
N PHE A 399 6.11 10.03 -30.56
CA PHE A 399 6.66 11.08 -31.42
C PHE A 399 6.58 12.51 -30.83
N GLY A 400 6.13 12.67 -29.58
CA GLY A 400 6.13 13.94 -28.87
C GLY A 400 5.04 14.94 -29.28
N PHE A 401 3.92 14.47 -29.85
CA PHE A 401 2.74 15.30 -30.14
C PHE A 401 1.70 15.19 -29.00
N THR A 402 1.99 15.79 -27.85
CA THR A 402 0.99 15.91 -26.77
C THR A 402 0.04 17.07 -27.04
N SER A 403 -1.25 16.87 -26.76
CA SER A 403 -2.24 17.96 -26.82
C SER A 403 -2.02 18.94 -25.67
N ALA A 404 -2.18 20.25 -25.94
CA ALA A 404 -1.69 21.34 -25.10
C ALA A 404 -2.49 21.62 -23.81
N THR A 405 -3.09 20.58 -23.20
CA THR A 405 -3.92 20.68 -21.99
C THR A 405 -3.64 19.54 -21.01
N ALA A 406 -2.41 19.50 -20.49
CA ALA A 406 -2.07 18.77 -19.27
C ALA A 406 -1.40 19.74 -18.28
N ILE A 407 -1.83 19.72 -17.03
CA ILE A 407 -1.27 20.55 -15.95
C ILE A 407 0.05 19.89 -15.52
N PRO A 408 1.17 20.62 -15.41
CA PRO A 408 2.44 20.02 -15.03
C PRO A 408 2.36 19.51 -13.58
N LYS A 409 2.72 18.24 -13.38
CA LYS A 409 3.13 17.74 -12.07
C LYS A 409 4.55 18.23 -11.80
N ILE A 410 4.89 18.37 -10.53
CA ILE A 410 6.17 18.89 -10.09
C ILE A 410 7.17 17.73 -10.08
N ASP A 411 8.17 17.79 -10.96
CA ASP A 411 9.20 16.77 -11.10
C ASP A 411 10.26 16.89 -10.00
N ALA A 412 10.75 15.74 -9.50
CA ALA A 412 11.85 15.65 -8.55
C ALA A 412 13.22 15.89 -9.23
N PRO A 413 14.26 16.35 -8.51
CA PRO A 413 15.52 16.73 -9.12
C PRO A 413 16.38 15.50 -9.48
N SER A 414 16.69 15.35 -10.77
CA SER A 414 17.69 14.40 -11.26
C SER A 414 19.12 14.86 -10.90
N GLN A 415 19.97 13.92 -10.47
CA GLN A 415 21.35 14.22 -10.06
C GLN A 415 22.22 14.63 -11.27
N PRO A 416 22.86 15.82 -11.24
CA PRO A 416 23.73 16.26 -12.32
C PRO A 416 25.14 15.63 -12.26
N LEU A 417 25.97 16.00 -13.23
CA LEU A 417 27.21 15.32 -13.56
C LEU A 417 28.42 16.26 -13.41
N VAL A 418 29.04 16.23 -12.22
CA VAL A 418 30.35 16.86 -11.90
C VAL A 418 31.49 16.32 -12.77
N LEU A 419 31.55 16.68 -14.05
CA LEU A 419 32.79 16.52 -14.82
C LEU A 419 33.74 17.58 -14.27
N ASP A 420 34.73 17.14 -13.48
CA ASP A 420 35.93 17.92 -13.19
C ASP A 420 36.57 18.24 -14.53
N ASP A 421 36.51 19.50 -14.94
CA ASP A 421 36.97 19.92 -16.27
C ASP A 421 38.52 19.92 -16.28
N GLU A 422 39.15 18.87 -16.84
CA GLU A 422 40.62 18.72 -17.00
C GLU A 422 41.32 19.86 -17.79
N ASP A 423 40.58 20.84 -18.31
CA ASP A 423 41.08 22.01 -19.02
C ASP A 423 40.94 23.28 -18.14
N GLU A 424 41.78 23.35 -17.09
CA GLU A 424 41.97 24.54 -16.25
C GLU A 424 42.25 25.77 -17.14
N PHE A 425 41.32 26.74 -17.15
CA PHE A 425 41.52 28.00 -17.87
C PHE A 425 42.67 28.74 -17.21
N ALA A 426 43.79 28.89 -17.93
CA ALA A 426 44.91 29.73 -17.50
C ALA A 426 44.44 31.18 -17.29
N LEU A 427 44.09 31.50 -16.04
CA LEU A 427 43.66 32.81 -15.60
C LEU A 427 44.87 33.74 -15.48
N ASP A 428 44.66 35.00 -15.84
CA ASP A 428 45.63 36.06 -15.62
C ASP A 428 45.33 36.64 -14.23
N ASP A 429 46.21 36.37 -13.25
CA ASP A 429 46.05 36.57 -11.78
C ASP A 429 45.75 38.03 -11.31
N ASN A 430 45.47 38.95 -12.22
CA ASN A 430 45.35 40.39 -11.96
C ASN A 430 43.91 40.93 -12.00
N LEU A 431 42.86 40.09 -12.06
CA LEU A 431 41.50 40.54 -12.36
C LEU A 431 40.62 40.95 -11.15
N ILE A 432 41.08 40.82 -9.90
CA ILE A 432 40.32 41.26 -8.72
C ILE A 432 41.19 42.12 -7.78
N ALA A 433 41.04 43.44 -7.87
CA ALA A 433 41.56 44.38 -6.88
C ALA A 433 40.49 44.63 -5.80
N ARG A 434 40.77 44.18 -4.58
CA ARG A 434 39.90 44.33 -3.40
C ARG A 434 40.27 45.58 -2.61
N ASP A 435 39.53 46.68 -2.77
CA ASP A 435 39.37 47.70 -1.73
C ASP A 435 38.20 48.68 -2.01
N SER A 436 37.29 48.81 -1.04
CA SER A 436 36.64 50.08 -0.66
C SER A 436 35.65 49.81 0.47
N ASP A 437 36.10 49.97 1.72
CA ASP A 437 35.21 50.12 2.88
C ASP A 437 34.36 51.41 2.72
N GLU A 438 33.06 51.27 2.47
CA GLU A 438 32.10 52.37 2.65
C GLU A 438 30.88 51.91 3.48
N ASP A 439 30.71 52.59 4.61
CA ASP A 439 29.81 52.26 5.71
C ASP A 439 28.36 52.67 5.37
N VAL A 440 27.58 51.75 4.79
CA VAL A 440 26.17 52.00 4.41
C VAL A 440 25.23 51.46 5.48
N SER A 441 24.95 52.29 6.48
CA SER A 441 23.95 52.05 7.51
C SER A 441 22.54 51.90 6.90
N LEU A 442 21.98 50.69 6.91
CA LEU A 442 20.57 50.43 6.62
C LEU A 442 19.72 50.57 7.91
N PRO A 443 18.55 51.22 7.84
CA PRO A 443 17.65 51.32 8.99
C PRO A 443 16.91 50.00 9.23
N SER A 444 16.64 49.73 10.51
CA SER A 444 15.71 48.70 10.96
C SER A 444 14.27 49.06 10.56
N ASP A 445 13.53 48.10 10.02
CA ASP A 445 12.10 47.97 10.26
C ASP A 445 11.83 46.53 10.74
N ASP A 446 11.20 46.42 11.91
CA ASP A 446 10.70 45.17 12.47
C ASP A 446 9.36 44.82 11.80
N GLU A 447 9.17 43.56 11.37
CA GLU A 447 7.88 42.90 11.59
C GLU A 447 8.10 41.48 12.11
N GLU A 448 7.58 41.21 13.31
CA GLU A 448 7.47 39.86 13.84
C GLU A 448 6.35 39.09 13.14
N SER A 449 6.60 37.81 12.86
CA SER A 449 5.52 36.82 12.82
C SER A 449 6.04 35.50 13.35
N ALA A 450 5.85 35.29 14.65
CA ALA A 450 6.16 34.04 15.32
C ALA A 450 5.12 32.97 14.97
N SER A 451 5.58 31.82 14.47
CA SER A 451 4.81 30.57 14.38
C SER A 451 5.73 29.42 14.73
N GLY A 452 5.73 29.00 16.01
CA GLY A 452 6.40 27.80 16.43
C GLY A 452 5.49 26.57 16.27
N SER A 453 5.98 25.55 15.56
CA SER A 453 5.59 24.17 15.80
C SER A 453 6.84 23.29 15.75
N ASP A 454 6.81 22.23 16.55
CA ASP A 454 7.96 21.42 16.94
C ASP A 454 8.12 20.19 16.02
N SER A 455 9.36 19.73 15.89
CA SER A 455 9.80 18.38 15.49
C SER A 455 9.25 17.77 14.19
N GLU A 456 10.11 17.69 13.16
CA GLU A 456 10.53 16.40 12.61
C GLU A 456 11.93 16.51 11.95
N GLN A 457 12.55 15.37 11.64
CA GLN A 457 13.98 15.23 11.40
C GLN A 457 14.27 15.09 9.90
N ASP A 458 14.32 16.21 9.18
CA ASP A 458 14.60 16.22 7.74
C ASP A 458 16.10 16.02 7.43
N ASP A 459 16.40 15.06 6.56
CA ASP A 459 17.67 15.00 5.82
C ASP A 459 17.71 16.16 4.81
N GLU A 460 18.70 17.05 4.91
CA GLU A 460 18.87 18.18 3.98
C GLU A 460 19.19 17.69 2.56
N VAL A 461 18.15 17.65 1.71
CA VAL A 461 18.30 17.38 0.26
C VAL A 461 19.03 18.55 -0.40
N ILE A 462 20.23 18.27 -0.89
CA ILE A 462 21.09 19.24 -1.60
C ILE A 462 20.36 19.79 -2.84
N THR A 463 20.33 21.11 -2.99
CA THR A 463 19.63 21.79 -4.08
C THR A 463 20.51 21.95 -5.33
N PRO A 464 19.95 22.18 -6.54
CA PRO A 464 20.72 22.23 -7.79
C PRO A 464 21.69 23.43 -7.96
N ALA A 465 21.94 24.21 -6.91
CA ALA A 465 22.71 25.46 -6.97
C ALA A 465 24.21 25.28 -6.70
N ASP A 466 24.63 24.22 -5.99
CA ASP A 466 25.99 24.12 -5.43
C ASP A 466 27.11 23.75 -6.43
N GLU A 467 26.78 23.23 -7.63
CA GLU A 467 27.79 22.84 -8.64
C GLU A 467 28.23 23.97 -9.59
N GLU A 468 27.35 24.91 -9.97
CA GLU A 468 27.81 26.15 -10.65
C GLU A 468 28.59 27.05 -9.67
N ASP A 469 28.32 26.88 -8.37
CA ASP A 469 29.00 27.57 -7.28
C ASP A 469 30.47 27.15 -7.13
N GLU A 470 30.92 25.94 -7.52
CA GLU A 470 32.36 25.59 -7.49
C GLU A 470 33.17 26.39 -8.52
N PHE A 471 32.67 26.51 -9.76
CA PHE A 471 33.27 27.36 -10.80
C PHE A 471 33.34 28.84 -10.37
N VAL A 472 32.36 29.33 -9.61
CA VAL A 472 32.30 30.71 -9.11
C VAL A 472 33.10 30.90 -7.81
N ARG A 473 33.17 29.90 -6.92
CA ARG A 473 33.96 29.92 -5.68
C ARG A 473 35.46 29.93 -5.96
N ASP A 474 35.93 29.23 -6.99
CA ASP A 474 37.34 29.28 -7.40
C ASP A 474 37.71 30.62 -8.06
N ILE A 475 36.77 31.23 -8.81
CA ILE A 475 36.90 32.59 -9.36
C ILE A 475 36.88 33.68 -8.24
N LEU A 476 36.16 33.45 -7.13
CA LEU A 476 36.07 34.38 -6.00
C LEU A 476 37.11 34.15 -4.89
N GLY A 477 37.77 32.99 -4.87
CA GLY A 477 38.91 32.65 -4.04
C GLY A 477 38.63 32.48 -2.54
N THR A 478 38.41 31.24 -2.09
CA THR A 478 38.31 30.89 -0.66
C THR A 478 39.50 30.04 -0.18
N GLY A 479 40.63 30.69 0.11
CA GLY A 479 41.85 30.03 0.61
C GLY A 479 42.61 30.84 1.68
N PRO A 480 42.76 30.34 2.92
CA PRO A 480 43.39 31.09 4.01
C PRO A 480 44.93 30.93 4.02
N ASN A 481 45.63 31.35 2.95
CA ASN A 481 47.10 31.33 2.87
C ASN A 481 47.69 32.36 1.88
N ALA A 482 47.39 33.66 2.08
CA ALA A 482 47.99 34.77 1.32
C ALA A 482 48.71 35.76 2.24
N ALA A 483 49.81 35.33 2.87
CA ALA A 483 50.57 36.13 3.84
C ALA A 483 52.10 36.05 3.67
N SER A 484 52.63 36.36 2.48
CA SER A 484 53.98 36.95 2.30
C SER A 484 54.23 37.39 0.84
N LEU A 485 55.17 38.33 0.65
CA LEU A 485 55.56 38.99 -0.62
C LEU A 485 54.50 39.98 -1.18
N GLY A 486 54.83 41.20 -1.64
CA GLY A 486 56.08 41.96 -1.50
C GLY A 486 56.13 43.22 -2.38
N LYS A 487 56.07 44.42 -1.76
CA LYS A 487 56.24 45.80 -2.32
C LYS A 487 55.34 46.23 -3.51
N PRO A 488 54.81 47.47 -3.50
CA PRO A 488 53.94 47.96 -4.57
C PRO A 488 54.73 48.30 -5.84
N VAL A 489 54.24 47.82 -6.98
CA VAL A 489 54.59 48.34 -8.31
C VAL A 489 53.39 49.14 -8.83
N LEU A 490 53.68 50.24 -9.53
CA LEU A 490 52.69 51.18 -10.05
C LEU A 490 51.74 50.53 -11.08
N PRO A 491 50.47 50.96 -11.18
CA PRO A 491 49.51 50.37 -12.08
C PRO A 491 49.86 50.66 -13.55
N HIS A 492 50.00 49.61 -14.35
CA HIS A 492 49.91 49.70 -15.81
C HIS A 492 48.47 49.47 -16.25
N GLN A 493 47.97 50.34 -17.13
CA GLN A 493 46.64 50.23 -17.71
C GLN A 493 46.60 49.05 -18.70
N SER A 494 45.83 48.00 -18.38
CA SER A 494 45.47 46.94 -19.31
C SER A 494 44.04 47.15 -19.83
N ASN A 495 43.95 47.68 -21.05
CA ASN A 495 42.81 47.68 -21.99
C ASN A 495 41.37 47.73 -21.42
N GLY A 496 40.79 48.93 -21.39
CA GLY A 496 39.56 49.31 -22.12
C GLY A 496 38.21 48.58 -21.91
N LEU A 497 38.15 47.43 -21.23
CA LEU A 497 36.93 46.63 -21.06
C LEU A 497 36.11 47.12 -19.86
N ALA A 498 34.78 47.19 -20.02
CA ALA A 498 33.88 47.56 -18.94
C ALA A 498 33.85 46.45 -17.86
N TYR A 499 33.68 46.84 -16.60
CA TYR A 499 33.52 45.89 -15.50
C TYR A 499 32.12 45.27 -15.49
N THR A 500 31.09 46.08 -15.78
CA THR A 500 29.69 45.66 -15.82
C THR A 500 29.15 45.66 -17.25
N TYR A 501 28.38 44.61 -17.59
CA TYR A 501 27.68 44.48 -18.86
C TYR A 501 26.19 44.14 -18.61
N PRO A 502 25.24 44.77 -19.33
CA PRO A 502 23.85 44.31 -19.33
C PRO A 502 23.74 42.95 -20.02
N CYS A 503 22.88 42.05 -19.52
CA CYS A 503 22.64 40.77 -20.16
C CYS A 503 21.84 40.98 -21.47
N PRO A 504 22.39 40.63 -22.65
CA PRO A 504 21.72 40.87 -23.92
C PRO A 504 20.72 39.74 -24.23
N ARG A 505 19.45 40.09 -24.39
CA ARG A 505 18.36 39.15 -24.70
C ARG A 505 18.15 38.97 -26.20
N THR A 506 18.71 39.87 -27.02
CA THR A 506 18.65 39.76 -28.49
C THR A 506 20.04 39.80 -29.12
N HIS A 507 20.16 39.24 -30.32
CA HIS A 507 21.41 39.25 -31.08
C HIS A 507 21.87 40.69 -31.42
N ASP A 508 20.94 41.61 -31.67
CA ASP A 508 21.25 43.01 -31.97
C ASP A 508 21.79 43.77 -30.74
N GLU A 509 21.30 43.45 -29.53
CA GLU A 509 21.88 43.92 -28.26
C GLU A 509 23.28 43.38 -28.04
N LEU A 510 23.51 42.07 -28.26
CA LEU A 510 24.84 41.46 -28.14
C LEU A 510 25.82 42.10 -29.13
N LEU A 511 25.41 42.35 -30.38
CA LEU A 511 26.21 43.10 -31.34
C LEU A 511 26.42 44.55 -30.91
N ALA A 512 25.47 45.20 -30.23
CA ALA A 512 25.66 46.54 -29.70
C ALA A 512 26.73 46.60 -28.60
N VAL A 513 26.81 45.58 -27.75
CA VAL A 513 27.87 45.43 -26.73
C VAL A 513 29.24 45.17 -27.37
N ILE A 514 29.31 44.35 -28.43
CA ILE A 514 30.58 43.91 -29.04
C ILE A 514 31.17 44.92 -30.04
N LYS A 515 30.39 45.86 -30.59
CA LYS A 515 30.76 46.76 -31.72
C LYS A 515 32.13 47.45 -31.65
N ASN A 516 32.67 47.72 -30.46
CA ASN A 516 33.91 48.48 -30.25
C ASN A 516 35.08 47.62 -29.72
N ILE A 517 34.95 46.29 -29.71
CA ILE A 517 35.82 45.38 -28.93
C ILE A 517 36.61 44.44 -29.85
N VAL A 518 37.82 44.06 -29.42
CA VAL A 518 38.67 43.10 -30.15
C VAL A 518 38.06 41.69 -30.01
N PRO A 519 37.88 40.91 -31.10
CA PRO A 519 37.20 39.61 -31.04
C PRO A 519 37.89 38.57 -30.14
N ALA A 520 39.17 38.75 -29.80
CA ALA A 520 39.89 37.91 -28.86
C ALA A 520 39.46 38.10 -27.39
N GLU A 521 38.87 39.25 -27.04
CA GLU A 521 38.45 39.58 -25.67
C GLU A 521 37.01 39.10 -25.37
N LEU A 522 36.26 38.69 -26.40
CA LEU A 522 34.86 38.27 -26.35
C LEU A 522 34.58 37.14 -25.33
N PRO A 523 35.40 36.07 -25.18
CA PRO A 523 35.18 35.04 -24.16
C PRO A 523 35.20 35.59 -22.73
N THR A 524 36.09 36.54 -22.43
CA THR A 524 36.18 37.16 -21.10
C THR A 524 34.95 38.02 -20.78
N ILE A 525 34.31 38.60 -21.81
CA ILE A 525 33.04 39.33 -21.66
C ILE A 525 31.89 38.36 -21.39
N VAL A 526 31.83 37.23 -22.08
CA VAL A 526 30.82 36.19 -21.80
C VAL A 526 31.00 35.64 -20.39
N GLN A 527 32.24 35.43 -19.92
CA GLN A 527 32.53 35.06 -18.53
C GLN A 527 32.05 36.12 -17.52
N ARG A 528 32.32 37.42 -17.77
CA ARG A 528 31.81 38.51 -16.93
C ARG A 528 30.28 38.59 -16.91
N ILE A 529 29.61 38.41 -18.06
CA ILE A 529 28.14 38.39 -18.14
C ILE A 529 27.58 37.21 -17.33
N ARG A 530 28.15 36.00 -17.46
CA ARG A 530 27.76 34.82 -16.68
C ARG A 530 27.91 35.04 -15.17
N ALA A 531 29.01 35.66 -14.73
CA ALA A 531 29.25 35.95 -13.31
C ALA A 531 28.29 37.02 -12.75
N LEU A 532 28.04 38.09 -13.51
CA LEU A 532 27.16 39.20 -13.08
C LEU A 532 25.66 38.81 -13.06
N HIS A 533 25.26 37.89 -13.94
CA HIS A 533 23.87 37.44 -14.07
C HIS A 533 23.71 35.97 -13.64
N HIS A 534 24.49 35.53 -12.64
CA HIS A 534 24.36 34.18 -12.10
C HIS A 534 22.97 33.97 -11.44
N PRO A 535 22.36 32.77 -11.53
CA PRO A 535 21.04 32.51 -10.93
C PRO A 535 20.99 32.67 -9.40
N SER A 536 22.09 32.39 -8.69
CA SER A 536 22.14 32.57 -7.22
C SER A 536 22.09 34.04 -6.78
N LEU A 537 22.37 35.00 -7.66
CA LEU A 537 22.29 36.44 -7.35
C LEU A 537 20.85 36.98 -7.41
N SER A 538 20.03 36.48 -8.34
CA SER A 538 18.59 36.79 -8.37
C SER A 538 17.81 35.81 -9.25
N ALA A 539 16.58 35.48 -8.85
CA ALA A 539 15.73 34.56 -9.61
C ALA A 539 15.39 35.07 -11.02
N SER A 540 15.29 36.39 -11.23
CA SER A 540 15.04 37.01 -12.54
C SER A 540 16.21 36.88 -13.51
N ASN A 541 17.42 36.59 -13.03
CA ASN A 541 18.56 36.31 -13.91
C ASN A 541 18.41 34.97 -14.65
N LYS A 542 17.65 34.00 -14.12
CA LYS A 542 17.46 32.68 -14.74
C LYS A 542 16.86 32.79 -16.15
N GLU A 543 15.84 33.62 -16.32
CA GLU A 543 15.23 33.89 -17.63
C GLU A 543 16.20 34.64 -18.56
N ALA A 544 16.88 35.67 -18.06
CA ALA A 544 17.82 36.46 -18.85
C ALA A 544 19.02 35.62 -19.34
N MET A 545 19.50 34.69 -18.51
CA MET A 545 20.56 33.74 -18.87
C MET A 545 20.08 32.68 -19.87
N ALA A 546 18.83 32.24 -19.77
CA ALA A 546 18.22 31.35 -20.76
C ALA A 546 18.15 32.04 -22.15
N ASP A 547 17.58 33.25 -22.23
CA ASP A 547 17.56 34.10 -23.43
C ASP A 547 18.98 34.28 -24.01
N PHE A 548 19.95 34.66 -23.16
CA PHE A 548 21.33 34.88 -23.56
C PHE A 548 22.00 33.60 -24.11
N SER A 549 21.71 32.43 -23.54
CA SER A 549 22.24 31.16 -24.00
C SER A 549 21.79 30.83 -25.44
N ALA A 550 20.53 31.12 -25.77
CA ALA A 550 20.00 30.98 -27.13
C ALA A 550 20.62 32.01 -28.10
N VAL A 551 20.82 33.26 -27.65
CA VAL A 551 21.50 34.31 -28.45
C VAL A 551 22.95 33.95 -28.76
N LEU A 552 23.68 33.30 -27.84
CA LEU A 552 25.05 32.85 -28.06
C LEU A 552 25.14 31.79 -29.17
N VAL A 553 24.19 30.86 -29.27
CA VAL A 553 24.11 29.89 -30.38
C VAL A 553 23.99 30.62 -31.73
N GLY A 554 23.11 31.62 -31.82
CA GLY A 554 23.00 32.46 -33.01
C GLY A 554 24.25 33.30 -33.30
N HIS A 555 24.95 33.74 -32.26
CA HIS A 555 26.19 34.50 -32.41
C HIS A 555 27.35 33.67 -32.95
N VAL A 556 27.50 32.41 -32.52
CA VAL A 556 28.48 31.48 -33.07
C VAL A 556 28.29 31.29 -34.59
N ALA A 557 27.04 31.17 -35.05
CA ALA A 557 26.74 31.09 -36.48
C ALA A 557 27.14 32.38 -37.24
N HIS A 558 26.81 33.55 -36.68
CA HIS A 558 27.16 34.86 -37.24
C HIS A 558 28.69 35.08 -37.32
N MET A 559 29.44 34.70 -36.28
CA MET A 559 30.90 34.81 -36.24
C MET A 559 31.59 33.98 -37.33
N ALA A 560 31.10 32.76 -37.58
CA ALA A 560 31.62 31.88 -38.61
C ALA A 560 31.36 32.43 -40.02
N ASP A 561 30.18 32.98 -40.30
CA ASP A 561 29.88 33.63 -41.58
C ASP A 561 30.75 34.90 -41.80
N HIS A 562 31.13 35.60 -40.73
CA HIS A 562 32.08 36.73 -40.75
C HIS A 562 33.57 36.34 -40.69
N LYS A 563 33.89 35.05 -40.70
CA LYS A 563 35.28 34.51 -40.68
C LYS A 563 36.13 34.98 -39.50
N GLN A 564 35.52 35.08 -38.32
CA GLN A 564 36.22 35.32 -37.06
C GLN A 564 37.18 34.14 -36.70
N PRO A 565 38.19 34.35 -35.84
CA PRO A 565 39.14 33.30 -35.48
C PRO A 565 38.47 32.08 -34.83
N LEU A 566 38.81 30.88 -35.33
CA LEU A 566 38.21 29.63 -34.89
C LEU A 566 38.45 29.30 -33.41
N SER A 567 39.55 29.78 -32.81
CA SER A 567 39.85 29.58 -31.39
C SER A 567 38.82 30.25 -30.47
N VAL A 568 38.36 31.45 -30.83
CA VAL A 568 37.31 32.17 -30.07
C VAL A 568 35.96 31.47 -30.24
N ILE A 569 35.68 30.97 -31.44
CA ILE A 569 34.47 30.17 -31.71
C ILE A 569 34.48 28.88 -30.89
N GLU A 570 35.62 28.19 -30.75
CA GLU A 570 35.76 27.01 -29.89
C GLU A 570 35.51 27.34 -28.41
N GLN A 571 36.11 28.42 -27.90
CA GLN A 571 35.90 28.88 -26.51
C GLN A 571 34.44 29.24 -26.24
N LEU A 572 33.74 29.85 -27.20
CA LEU A 572 32.29 30.07 -27.10
C LEU A 572 31.48 28.76 -27.10
N ILE A 573 31.84 27.79 -27.93
CA ILE A 573 31.18 26.47 -27.92
C ILE A 573 31.38 25.76 -26.58
N ARG A 574 32.55 25.90 -25.93
CA ARG A 574 32.80 25.42 -24.56
C ARG A 574 31.90 26.12 -23.54
N HIS A 575 31.72 27.44 -23.62
CA HIS A 575 30.78 28.16 -22.75
C HIS A 575 29.31 27.75 -22.98
N ILE A 576 28.91 27.51 -24.23
CA ILE A 576 27.57 26.99 -24.56
C ILE A 576 27.40 25.55 -24.03
N HIS A 577 28.43 24.70 -24.10
CA HIS A 577 28.41 23.36 -23.51
C HIS A 577 28.21 23.41 -21.98
N SER A 578 28.93 24.28 -21.27
CA SER A 578 28.74 24.53 -19.83
C SER A 578 27.30 24.97 -19.54
N LEU A 579 26.78 25.97 -20.25
CA LEU A 579 25.38 26.43 -20.11
C LEU A 579 24.33 25.39 -20.54
N SER A 580 24.69 24.40 -21.36
CA SER A 580 23.77 23.33 -21.77
C SER A 580 23.48 22.30 -20.68
N ARG A 581 24.27 22.27 -19.59
CA ARG A 581 23.97 21.48 -18.39
C ARG A 581 22.74 22.06 -17.65
N THR A 582 22.62 23.39 -17.56
CA THR A 582 21.54 24.08 -16.83
C THR A 582 20.38 24.57 -17.73
N TYR A 583 20.64 24.94 -18.99
CA TYR A 583 19.65 25.47 -19.94
C TYR A 583 19.48 24.59 -21.18
N ALA A 584 19.44 23.26 -20.98
CA ALA A 584 19.38 22.26 -22.05
C ALA A 584 18.25 22.49 -23.07
N LEU A 585 17.06 22.91 -22.61
CA LEU A 585 15.87 23.12 -23.44
C LEU A 585 16.02 24.29 -24.41
N GLU A 586 16.41 25.47 -23.94
CA GLU A 586 16.50 26.67 -24.81
C GLU A 586 17.67 26.60 -25.80
N ILE A 587 18.76 25.97 -25.40
CA ILE A 587 19.86 25.68 -26.32
C ILE A 587 19.40 24.65 -27.39
N ALA A 588 18.60 23.65 -27.02
CA ALA A 588 18.03 22.71 -27.98
C ALA A 588 17.00 23.35 -28.92
N THR A 589 16.11 24.24 -28.45
CA THR A 589 15.17 24.96 -29.31
C THR A 589 15.91 25.88 -30.27
N ALA A 590 16.92 26.63 -29.80
CA ALA A 590 17.80 27.46 -30.64
C ALA A 590 18.53 26.65 -31.73
N PHE A 591 19.11 25.48 -31.38
CA PHE A 591 19.70 24.61 -32.40
C PHE A 591 18.66 24.11 -33.41
N ARG A 592 17.44 23.78 -32.98
CA ARG A 592 16.38 23.29 -33.89
C ARG A 592 15.87 24.37 -34.85
N THR A 593 15.71 25.62 -34.42
CA THR A 593 15.35 26.73 -35.33
C THR A 593 16.44 26.99 -36.36
N HIS A 594 17.71 26.93 -35.96
CA HIS A 594 18.83 26.99 -36.90
C HIS A 594 18.82 25.81 -37.91
N LEU A 595 18.61 24.57 -37.46
CA LEU A 595 18.51 23.41 -38.35
C LEU A 595 17.32 23.48 -39.32
N GLN A 596 16.19 24.08 -38.91
CA GLN A 596 15.08 24.40 -39.82
C GLN A 596 15.51 25.43 -40.88
N GLY A 597 16.22 26.49 -40.51
CA GLY A 597 16.82 27.44 -41.47
C GLY A 597 17.84 26.80 -42.42
N VAL A 598 18.51 25.71 -42.01
CA VAL A 598 19.36 24.89 -42.90
C VAL A 598 18.51 24.07 -43.89
N LEU A 599 17.36 23.53 -43.45
CA LEU A 599 16.46 22.70 -44.26
C LEU A 599 15.95 23.45 -45.51
N GLU A 600 15.70 24.76 -45.38
CA GLU A 600 15.22 25.65 -46.44
C GLU A 600 16.32 26.03 -47.46
N ARG A 601 17.59 26.00 -47.05
CA ARG A 601 18.72 26.46 -47.89
C ARG A 601 19.38 25.30 -48.63
N THR A 602 19.57 25.44 -49.94
CA THR A 602 20.17 24.40 -50.80
C THR A 602 21.69 24.23 -50.61
N GLN A 603 22.39 25.19 -50.00
CA GLN A 603 23.83 25.13 -49.74
C GLN A 603 24.15 25.54 -48.29
N PRO A 604 25.05 24.81 -47.58
CA PRO A 604 25.46 25.16 -46.24
C PRO A 604 26.38 26.39 -46.25
N THR A 605 26.11 27.36 -45.36
CA THR A 605 27.04 28.45 -45.06
C THR A 605 28.10 27.98 -44.04
N PRO A 606 29.22 28.72 -43.87
CA PRO A 606 30.19 28.45 -42.80
C PRO A 606 29.55 28.34 -41.41
N GLY A 607 28.60 29.23 -41.07
CA GLY A 607 27.84 29.16 -39.81
C GLY A 607 27.07 27.84 -39.63
N ASN A 608 26.43 27.34 -40.69
CA ASN A 608 25.74 26.04 -40.64
C ASN A 608 26.71 24.88 -40.36
N LEU A 609 27.92 24.92 -40.92
CA LEU A 609 28.95 23.91 -40.68
C LEU A 609 29.46 23.95 -39.23
N VAL A 610 29.62 25.15 -38.67
CA VAL A 610 30.04 25.34 -37.27
C VAL A 610 28.95 24.90 -36.27
N ILE A 611 27.68 25.18 -36.55
CA ILE A 611 26.54 24.66 -35.76
C ILE A 611 26.56 23.13 -35.75
N LEU A 612 26.75 22.49 -36.91
CA LEU A 612 26.83 21.03 -36.99
C LEU A 612 28.05 20.46 -36.25
N THR A 613 29.18 21.18 -36.15
CA THR A 613 30.27 20.75 -35.25
C THR A 613 29.92 20.94 -33.77
N ALA A 614 29.28 22.05 -33.39
CA ALA A 614 28.91 22.34 -32.00
C ALA A 614 27.90 21.33 -31.45
N ILE A 615 26.89 20.94 -32.25
CA ILE A 615 25.93 19.88 -31.88
C ILE A 615 26.66 18.56 -31.62
N GLY A 616 27.69 18.23 -32.42
CA GLY A 616 28.47 17.00 -32.27
C GLY A 616 29.47 16.99 -31.11
N SER A 617 29.79 18.15 -30.51
CA SER A 617 30.61 18.27 -29.31
C SER A 617 29.78 18.43 -28.03
N ILE A 618 28.61 19.04 -28.11
CA ILE A 618 27.71 19.28 -26.97
C ILE A 618 26.86 18.05 -26.65
N TYR A 619 26.28 17.40 -27.67
CA TYR A 619 25.31 16.32 -27.48
C TYR A 619 25.88 14.93 -27.80
N PRO A 620 25.41 13.88 -27.09
CA PRO A 620 25.84 12.50 -27.31
C PRO A 620 25.40 11.99 -28.69
N THR A 621 26.37 11.66 -29.54
CA THR A 621 26.14 11.16 -30.91
C THR A 621 25.92 9.64 -30.99
N SER A 622 25.92 8.95 -29.84
CA SER A 622 25.73 7.50 -29.76
C SER A 622 24.27 7.05 -29.73
N ASP A 623 23.37 7.91 -29.27
CA ASP A 623 22.04 7.51 -28.79
C ASP A 623 21.15 7.03 -29.94
N HIS A 624 20.18 6.16 -29.66
CA HIS A 624 19.28 5.57 -30.67
C HIS A 624 18.52 6.67 -31.43
N PHE A 625 17.88 7.54 -30.67
CA PHE A 625 17.19 8.72 -31.14
C PHE A 625 17.52 9.90 -30.22
N HIS A 626 17.79 11.08 -30.80
CA HIS A 626 18.05 12.29 -30.04
C HIS A 626 17.50 13.51 -30.78
N GLN A 627 16.80 14.37 -30.04
CA GLN A 627 15.99 15.46 -30.59
C GLN A 627 16.74 16.48 -31.47
N VAL A 628 17.99 16.83 -31.14
CA VAL A 628 18.84 17.75 -31.94
C VAL A 628 19.78 17.01 -32.90
N VAL A 629 20.50 15.99 -32.41
CA VAL A 629 21.49 15.20 -33.18
C VAL A 629 20.85 14.45 -34.36
N THR A 630 19.68 13.82 -34.21
CA THR A 630 19.04 13.06 -35.30
C THR A 630 18.59 13.96 -36.47
N PRO A 631 18.01 15.15 -36.25
CA PRO A 631 17.85 16.14 -37.31
C PRO A 631 19.18 16.62 -37.93
N ALA A 632 20.24 16.85 -37.14
CA ALA A 632 21.53 17.28 -37.66
C ALA A 632 22.16 16.24 -38.62
N ILE A 633 22.22 14.97 -38.22
CA ILE A 633 22.78 13.88 -39.04
C ILE A 633 21.94 13.60 -40.29
N THR A 634 20.60 13.70 -40.21
CA THR A 634 19.72 13.53 -41.38
C THR A 634 19.82 14.69 -42.37
N LEU A 635 20.06 15.93 -41.91
CA LEU A 635 20.39 17.08 -42.76
C LEU A 635 21.73 16.90 -43.49
N MET A 636 22.76 16.41 -42.79
CA MET A 636 24.05 16.09 -43.40
C MET A 636 23.91 14.98 -44.45
N ALA A 637 23.18 13.91 -44.14
CA ALA A 637 22.87 12.83 -45.08
C ALA A 637 22.08 13.34 -46.29
N ARG A 638 21.05 14.17 -46.09
CA ARG A 638 20.28 14.83 -47.16
C ARG A 638 21.19 15.60 -48.11
N TYR A 639 22.12 16.40 -47.58
CA TYR A 639 23.07 17.15 -48.42
C TYR A 639 23.97 16.22 -49.24
N LEU A 640 24.57 15.20 -48.61
CA LEU A 640 25.45 14.23 -49.29
C LEU A 640 24.70 13.34 -50.31
N GLY A 641 23.42 13.06 -50.05
CA GLY A 641 22.53 12.33 -50.95
C GLY A 641 22.07 13.17 -52.15
N MET A 642 21.66 14.42 -51.93
CA MET A 642 21.12 15.27 -52.99
C MET A 642 22.20 15.94 -53.85
N THR A 643 23.37 16.26 -53.30
CA THR A 643 24.44 16.90 -54.06
C THR A 643 25.23 15.93 -54.94
N ASN A 644 25.79 16.48 -56.02
CA ASN A 644 26.76 15.82 -56.88
C ASN A 644 28.10 16.57 -56.82
N PRO A 645 29.24 15.87 -56.61
CA PRO A 645 30.55 16.49 -56.57
C PRO A 645 31.05 16.80 -57.99
N THR A 646 30.56 17.90 -58.55
CA THR A 646 31.00 18.49 -59.84
C THR A 646 31.64 19.88 -59.66
N VAL A 647 31.26 20.61 -58.61
CA VAL A 647 31.78 21.94 -58.27
C VAL A 647 32.84 21.80 -57.17
N PRO A 648 33.99 22.51 -57.23
CA PRO A 648 35.04 22.40 -56.21
C PRO A 648 34.55 22.73 -54.79
N ALA A 649 33.69 23.73 -54.63
CA ALA A 649 33.06 24.05 -53.34
C ALA A 649 32.26 22.85 -52.76
N SER A 650 31.52 22.12 -53.61
CA SER A 650 30.79 20.91 -53.19
C SER A 650 31.74 19.78 -52.78
N HIS A 651 32.92 19.65 -53.42
CA HIS A 651 33.93 18.68 -52.99
C HIS A 651 34.51 19.00 -51.60
N ILE A 652 34.74 20.29 -51.29
CA ILE A 652 35.29 20.75 -49.99
C ILE A 652 34.23 20.57 -48.90
N ASN A 653 33.04 21.14 -49.08
CA ASN A 653 31.95 21.03 -48.11
C ASN A 653 31.53 19.57 -47.90
N GLY A 654 31.49 18.77 -48.97
CA GLY A 654 31.23 17.33 -48.89
C GLY A 654 32.33 16.54 -48.19
N ALA A 655 33.62 16.87 -48.37
CA ALA A 655 34.71 16.24 -47.63
C ALA A 655 34.60 16.50 -46.11
N PHE A 656 34.28 17.74 -45.75
CA PHE A 656 34.05 18.15 -44.36
C PHE A 656 32.82 17.46 -43.75
N LEU A 657 31.68 17.46 -44.45
CA LEU A 657 30.45 16.82 -43.96
C LEU A 657 30.58 15.29 -43.86
N VAL A 658 31.29 14.64 -44.78
CA VAL A 658 31.64 13.21 -44.63
C VAL A 658 32.51 12.99 -43.39
N ARG A 659 33.52 13.85 -43.15
CA ARG A 659 34.37 13.76 -41.95
C ARG A 659 33.57 13.93 -40.66
N LEU A 660 32.64 14.89 -40.64
CA LEU A 660 31.78 15.20 -39.51
C LEU A 660 30.77 14.09 -39.23
N CYS A 661 30.15 13.51 -40.28
CA CYS A 661 29.38 12.29 -40.15
C CYS A 661 30.21 11.18 -39.47
N LEU A 662 31.42 10.89 -39.97
CA LEU A 662 32.26 9.83 -39.40
C LEU A 662 32.67 10.09 -37.94
N SER A 663 32.79 11.35 -37.50
CA SER A 663 33.00 11.64 -36.07
C SER A 663 31.75 11.35 -35.24
N TYR A 664 30.55 11.67 -35.74
CA TYR A 664 29.28 11.29 -35.08
C TYR A 664 29.12 9.76 -34.95
N GLN A 665 29.55 8.96 -35.93
CA GLN A 665 29.46 7.48 -35.84
C GLN A 665 30.63 6.81 -35.10
N LYS A 666 31.61 7.56 -34.57
CA LYS A 666 32.81 6.99 -33.92
C LYS A 666 32.46 5.98 -32.82
N LEU A 667 31.41 6.27 -32.03
CA LEU A 667 30.91 5.39 -30.96
C LEU A 667 29.81 4.44 -31.45
N SER A 668 28.76 4.96 -32.09
CA SER A 668 27.57 4.17 -32.50
C SER A 668 27.81 3.21 -33.67
N LYS A 669 28.86 3.41 -34.47
CA LYS A 669 29.28 2.55 -35.60
C LYS A 669 28.18 2.27 -36.65
N ARG A 670 27.15 3.12 -36.67
CA ARG A 670 26.03 3.05 -37.63
C ARG A 670 26.53 3.29 -39.05
N TYR A 671 25.80 2.77 -40.03
CA TYR A 671 26.15 2.86 -41.45
C TYR A 671 25.44 4.04 -42.11
N ILE A 672 26.19 4.88 -42.86
CA ILE A 672 25.63 5.97 -43.67
C ILE A 672 25.86 5.68 -45.17
N PRO A 673 24.82 5.28 -45.93
CA PRO A 673 24.96 5.02 -47.36
C PRO A 673 25.23 6.28 -48.19
N GLU A 674 24.77 7.46 -47.77
CA GLU A 674 24.97 8.73 -48.48
C GLU A 674 26.44 9.15 -48.49
N ALA A 675 27.14 8.96 -47.36
CA ALA A 675 28.57 9.24 -47.24
C ALA A 675 29.41 8.32 -48.16
N VAL A 676 29.08 7.03 -48.22
CA VAL A 676 29.68 6.07 -49.16
C VAL A 676 29.41 6.48 -50.60
N ARG A 677 28.15 6.77 -50.95
CA ARG A 677 27.75 7.23 -52.28
C ARG A 677 28.50 8.50 -52.68
N PHE A 678 28.67 9.46 -51.76
CA PHE A 678 29.35 10.72 -52.02
C PHE A 678 30.85 10.51 -52.25
N THR A 679 31.54 9.73 -51.41
CA THR A 679 32.98 9.45 -51.59
C THR A 679 33.26 8.65 -52.86
N ILE A 680 32.41 7.66 -53.21
CA ILE A 680 32.48 6.96 -54.51
C ILE A 680 32.40 7.95 -55.68
N ARG A 681 31.44 8.89 -55.65
CA ARG A 681 31.28 9.91 -56.70
C ARG A 681 32.45 10.88 -56.75
N ALA A 682 32.91 11.38 -55.60
CA ALA A 682 34.03 12.32 -55.50
C ALA A 682 35.36 11.72 -55.96
N LEU A 683 35.63 10.44 -55.65
CA LEU A 683 36.80 9.71 -56.15
C LEU A 683 36.65 9.35 -57.64
N GLY A 684 35.43 9.13 -58.13
CA GLY A 684 35.15 8.94 -59.57
C GLY A 684 35.38 10.19 -60.42
N THR A 685 35.02 11.38 -59.91
CA THR A 685 35.25 12.67 -60.59
C THR A 685 36.64 13.27 -60.33
N ALA A 686 37.46 12.64 -59.47
CA ALA A 686 38.73 13.15 -58.98
C ALA A 686 39.76 13.57 -60.05
N LYS A 687 39.67 13.05 -61.30
CA LYS A 687 40.57 13.44 -62.41
C LYS A 687 40.60 14.95 -62.70
N SER A 688 39.63 15.72 -62.20
CA SER A 688 39.53 17.18 -62.35
C SER A 688 39.69 17.98 -61.04
N SER A 689 40.07 17.34 -59.93
CA SER A 689 40.09 17.97 -58.59
C SER A 689 41.51 18.12 -58.04
N GLU A 690 41.73 19.09 -57.14
CA GLU A 690 43.03 19.35 -56.51
C GLU A 690 43.50 18.17 -55.63
N ALA A 691 44.81 17.92 -55.59
CA ALA A 691 45.37 16.76 -54.89
C ALA A 691 45.08 16.76 -53.37
N THR A 692 45.02 17.94 -52.75
CA THR A 692 44.66 18.14 -51.33
C THR A 692 43.22 17.70 -51.03
N ILE A 693 42.28 18.05 -51.91
CA ILE A 693 40.87 17.66 -51.81
C ILE A 693 40.73 16.15 -52.02
N GLN A 694 41.48 15.57 -52.97
CA GLN A 694 41.48 14.11 -53.15
C GLN A 694 42.01 13.38 -51.92
N GLN A 695 43.06 13.90 -51.27
CA GLN A 695 43.62 13.32 -50.06
C GLN A 695 42.59 13.26 -48.93
N SER A 696 41.81 14.33 -48.69
CA SER A 696 40.78 14.30 -47.63
C SER A 696 39.68 13.27 -47.88
N HIS A 697 39.30 13.00 -49.14
CA HIS A 697 38.38 11.90 -49.48
C HIS A 697 38.99 10.51 -49.27
N LEU A 698 40.31 10.36 -49.47
CA LEU A 698 41.03 9.11 -49.19
C LEU A 698 41.20 8.88 -47.68
N ASP A 699 41.46 9.93 -46.90
CA ASP A 699 41.56 9.86 -45.44
C ASP A 699 40.19 9.58 -44.78
N ASN A 700 39.12 10.17 -45.33
CA ASN A 700 37.75 9.80 -44.94
C ASN A 700 37.48 8.31 -45.21
N LEU A 701 37.91 7.79 -46.36
CA LEU A 701 37.76 6.38 -46.72
C LEU A 701 38.55 5.45 -45.80
N THR A 702 39.77 5.79 -45.36
CA THR A 702 40.49 4.97 -44.36
C THR A 702 39.71 4.91 -43.05
N THR A 703 39.16 6.03 -42.58
CA THR A 703 38.32 6.01 -41.38
C THR A 703 36.99 5.27 -41.54
N MET A 704 36.39 5.23 -42.74
CA MET A 704 35.25 4.34 -43.04
C MET A 704 35.64 2.86 -42.94
N LEU A 705 36.80 2.47 -43.46
CA LEU A 705 37.29 1.08 -43.40
C LEU A 705 37.48 0.62 -41.95
N ASP A 706 38.10 1.43 -41.10
CA ASP A 706 38.34 1.09 -39.69
C ASP A 706 37.05 1.00 -38.87
N LEU A 707 36.08 1.87 -39.15
CA LEU A 707 34.83 1.98 -38.42
C LEU A 707 33.82 0.88 -38.80
N TRP A 708 33.75 0.49 -40.08
CA TRP A 708 32.79 -0.52 -40.57
C TRP A 708 33.37 -1.93 -40.80
N LYS A 709 34.65 -2.20 -40.47
CA LYS A 709 35.28 -3.54 -40.64
C LYS A 709 34.54 -4.73 -40.00
N ALA A 710 33.68 -4.47 -39.01
CA ALA A 710 32.89 -5.49 -38.32
C ALA A 710 31.49 -5.73 -38.96
N GLN A 711 31.07 -4.92 -39.93
CA GLN A 711 29.72 -5.00 -40.51
C GLN A 711 29.60 -6.21 -41.46
N PRO A 712 28.51 -7.00 -41.43
CA PRO A 712 28.37 -8.19 -42.28
C PRO A 712 28.29 -7.85 -43.78
N ALA A 713 27.84 -6.64 -44.12
CA ALA A 713 27.78 -6.13 -45.49
C ALA A 713 29.10 -5.49 -45.99
N PHE A 714 30.20 -5.57 -45.22
CA PHE A 714 31.48 -4.93 -45.56
C PHE A 714 31.95 -5.24 -46.99
N THR A 715 31.81 -6.50 -47.43
CA THR A 715 32.26 -6.89 -48.77
C THR A 715 31.50 -6.15 -49.88
N GLN A 716 30.20 -5.99 -49.74
CA GLN A 716 29.34 -5.31 -50.72
C GLN A 716 29.58 -3.79 -50.71
N ILE A 717 29.80 -3.21 -49.52
CA ILE A 717 30.02 -1.77 -49.34
C ILE A 717 31.35 -1.32 -49.98
N PHE A 718 32.44 -2.07 -49.76
CA PHE A 718 33.79 -1.61 -50.14
C PHE A 718 34.32 -2.12 -51.49
N THR A 719 33.75 -3.19 -52.06
CA THR A 719 34.08 -3.64 -53.42
C THR A 719 34.07 -2.54 -54.49
N PRO A 720 33.08 -1.62 -54.59
CA PRO A 720 33.07 -0.59 -55.64
C PRO A 720 34.25 0.41 -55.57
N PHE A 721 34.94 0.53 -54.44
CA PHE A 721 36.12 1.41 -54.34
C PHE A 721 37.39 0.80 -54.96
N VAL A 722 37.49 -0.53 -55.05
CA VAL A 722 38.67 -1.22 -55.62
C VAL A 722 39.05 -0.69 -57.01
N PRO A 723 38.16 -0.67 -58.04
CA PRO A 723 38.50 -0.15 -59.36
C PRO A 723 38.76 1.36 -59.36
N LEU A 724 38.16 2.14 -58.45
CA LEU A 724 38.41 3.59 -58.36
C LEU A 724 39.81 3.88 -57.82
N LEU A 725 40.24 3.17 -56.78
CA LEU A 725 41.56 3.32 -56.18
C LEU A 725 42.67 2.79 -57.09
N GLN A 726 42.44 1.67 -57.80
CA GLN A 726 43.39 1.14 -58.79
C GLN A 726 43.60 2.09 -59.99
N ASN A 727 42.56 2.82 -60.39
CA ASN A 727 42.64 3.81 -61.48
C ASN A 727 43.14 5.20 -61.00
N SER A 728 43.37 5.39 -59.70
CA SER A 728 43.88 6.64 -59.15
C SER A 728 45.41 6.74 -59.30
N THR A 729 45.88 7.94 -59.65
CA THR A 729 47.31 8.25 -59.74
C THR A 729 47.93 8.64 -58.38
N HIS A 730 47.12 8.84 -57.34
CA HIS A 730 47.58 9.33 -56.04
C HIS A 730 48.39 8.25 -55.27
N PRO A 731 49.54 8.58 -54.64
CA PRO A 731 50.39 7.57 -53.99
C PRO A 731 49.70 6.85 -52.82
N THR A 732 48.89 7.55 -52.02
CA THR A 732 48.18 6.94 -50.88
C THR A 732 47.13 5.92 -51.30
N ALA A 733 46.50 6.09 -52.47
CA ALA A 733 45.47 5.17 -52.98
C ALA A 733 46.00 3.74 -53.17
N LYS A 734 47.29 3.57 -53.51
CA LYS A 734 47.93 2.24 -53.63
C LYS A 734 48.05 1.53 -52.28
N SER A 735 48.38 2.26 -51.21
CA SER A 735 48.43 1.71 -49.85
C SER A 735 47.04 1.27 -49.38
N ILE A 736 46.04 2.14 -49.57
CA ILE A 736 44.64 1.88 -49.26
C ILE A 736 44.08 0.70 -50.05
N THR A 737 44.44 0.55 -51.33
CA THR A 737 44.03 -0.62 -52.14
C THR A 737 44.55 -1.92 -51.53
N ARG A 738 45.78 -1.94 -51.01
CA ARG A 738 46.37 -3.12 -50.36
C ARG A 738 45.64 -3.44 -49.05
N THR A 739 45.39 -2.47 -48.18
CA THR A 739 44.68 -2.71 -46.92
C THR A 739 43.24 -3.15 -47.14
N LEU A 740 42.51 -2.48 -48.04
CA LEU A 740 41.13 -2.81 -48.40
C LEU A 740 41.04 -4.23 -48.98
N THR A 741 41.98 -4.64 -49.84
CA THR A 741 42.01 -6.01 -50.40
C THR A 741 42.18 -7.08 -49.31
N ILE A 742 43.05 -6.84 -48.32
CA ILE A 742 43.24 -7.74 -47.16
C ILE A 742 41.97 -7.79 -46.30
N LEU A 743 41.31 -6.66 -46.07
CA LEU A 743 40.05 -6.62 -45.31
C LEU A 743 38.92 -7.34 -46.06
N LEU A 744 38.84 -7.21 -47.38
CA LEU A 744 37.84 -7.93 -48.19
C LEU A 744 38.04 -9.45 -48.13
N THR A 745 39.27 -9.96 -48.23
CA THR A 745 39.51 -11.41 -48.11
C THR A 745 39.22 -11.92 -46.71
N SER A 746 39.55 -11.15 -45.66
CA SER A 746 39.18 -11.47 -44.28
C SER A 746 37.65 -11.53 -44.09
N ALA A 747 36.93 -10.51 -44.59
CA ALA A 747 35.47 -10.41 -44.48
C ALA A 747 34.75 -11.53 -45.26
N GLN A 748 35.30 -11.97 -46.40
CA GLN A 748 34.79 -13.13 -47.15
C GLN A 748 34.91 -14.44 -46.35
N LEU A 749 35.98 -14.64 -45.57
CA LEU A 749 36.18 -15.83 -44.73
C LEU A 749 35.27 -15.83 -43.49
N SER A 750 34.97 -14.65 -42.92
CA SER A 750 34.07 -14.50 -41.78
C SER A 750 32.58 -14.53 -42.13
N LEU A 751 32.21 -14.39 -43.41
CA LEU A 751 30.82 -14.30 -43.83
C LEU A 751 30.03 -15.59 -43.54
N ARG A 752 28.80 -15.44 -43.04
CA ARG A 752 27.88 -16.53 -42.69
C ARG A 752 26.46 -16.23 -43.21
N PRO A 753 25.65 -17.25 -43.53
CA PRO A 753 24.25 -17.03 -43.90
C PRO A 753 23.44 -16.50 -42.70
N LEU A 754 22.48 -15.62 -42.98
CA LEU A 754 21.62 -15.02 -41.96
C LEU A 754 20.63 -16.04 -41.37
N GLN A 755 20.40 -15.96 -40.06
CA GLN A 755 19.45 -16.80 -39.31
C GLN A 755 18.52 -15.95 -38.42
N LEU A 756 17.91 -14.92 -39.00
CA LEU A 756 17.09 -13.94 -38.27
C LEU A 756 15.84 -14.55 -37.61
N HIS A 757 15.25 -15.59 -38.21
CA HIS A 757 13.99 -16.20 -37.75
C HIS A 757 14.16 -17.30 -36.69
N ASN A 758 15.26 -17.29 -35.93
CA ASN A 758 15.47 -18.20 -34.80
C ASN A 758 14.71 -17.72 -33.54
N HIS A 759 13.38 -17.58 -33.65
CA HIS A 759 12.52 -17.15 -32.55
C HIS A 759 12.42 -18.24 -31.47
N LYS A 760 12.44 -17.84 -30.20
CA LYS A 760 12.11 -18.73 -29.07
C LYS A 760 10.63 -19.14 -29.17
N PRO A 761 10.27 -20.43 -29.01
CA PRO A 761 8.86 -20.83 -29.00
C PRO A 761 8.16 -20.25 -27.77
N LEU A 762 6.92 -19.79 -27.96
CA LEU A 762 6.08 -19.27 -26.87
C LEU A 762 5.77 -20.38 -25.85
N ALA A 763 5.66 -20.00 -24.59
CA ALA A 763 5.24 -20.89 -23.52
C ALA A 763 3.76 -21.30 -23.64
N ILE A 764 3.38 -22.39 -22.99
CA ILE A 764 1.96 -22.78 -22.85
C ILE A 764 1.29 -21.73 -21.94
N ARG A 765 0.16 -21.16 -22.38
CA ARG A 765 -0.65 -20.23 -21.59
C ARG A 765 -1.03 -20.87 -20.25
N SER A 766 -0.56 -20.29 -19.15
CA SER A 766 -0.97 -20.63 -17.79
C SER A 766 -2.42 -20.22 -17.54
N SER A 767 -3.05 -20.86 -16.55
CA SER A 767 -4.38 -20.47 -16.06
C SER A 767 -4.42 -20.51 -14.54
N ILE A 768 -5.06 -19.51 -13.95
CA ILE A 768 -5.21 -19.40 -12.50
C ILE A 768 -6.34 -20.35 -12.06
N PRO A 769 -6.10 -21.28 -11.11
CA PRO A 769 -7.14 -22.19 -10.65
C PRO A 769 -8.18 -21.44 -9.81
N LYS A 770 -9.47 -21.55 -10.15
CA LYS A 770 -10.55 -20.98 -9.34
C LYS A 770 -10.84 -21.86 -8.12
N PHE A 771 -10.56 -21.37 -6.92
CA PHE A 771 -10.91 -22.00 -5.65
C PHE A 771 -11.32 -20.97 -4.60
N GLU A 772 -11.96 -21.43 -3.53
CA GLU A 772 -12.29 -20.64 -2.34
C GLU A 772 -11.20 -20.88 -1.29
N GLU A 773 -10.50 -19.84 -0.83
CA GLU A 773 -9.40 -19.99 0.13
C GLU A 773 -9.89 -20.61 1.46
N SER A 774 -10.91 -20.01 2.06
CA SER A 774 -11.56 -20.50 3.27
C SER A 774 -12.66 -21.54 2.98
N PHE A 775 -12.35 -22.56 2.17
CA PHE A 775 -13.34 -23.58 1.75
C PHE A 775 -13.87 -24.43 2.92
N ASN A 776 -15.21 -24.44 3.07
CA ASN A 776 -15.93 -25.22 4.07
C ASN A 776 -17.05 -26.05 3.41
N PRO A 777 -17.01 -27.39 3.44
CA PRO A 777 -18.03 -28.27 2.85
C PRO A 777 -19.46 -28.10 3.39
N ASP A 778 -19.65 -27.50 4.56
CA ASP A 778 -20.97 -27.23 5.14
C ASP A 778 -21.55 -25.85 4.74
N LYS A 779 -20.73 -24.96 4.15
CA LYS A 779 -21.14 -23.64 3.62
C LYS A 779 -21.42 -23.76 2.11
N HIS A 780 -22.39 -22.99 1.64
CA HIS A 780 -22.62 -22.77 0.20
C HIS A 780 -22.02 -21.42 -0.18
N TYR A 781 -21.29 -21.39 -1.30
CA TYR A 781 -20.66 -20.19 -1.86
C TYR A 781 -21.42 -19.87 -3.16
N ASP A 782 -22.03 -18.70 -3.20
CA ASP A 782 -22.79 -18.14 -4.33
C ASP A 782 -22.56 -16.63 -4.27
N PRO A 783 -22.08 -15.97 -5.34
CA PRO A 783 -21.91 -14.52 -5.35
C PRO A 783 -23.21 -13.77 -5.11
N ASP A 784 -24.34 -14.31 -5.58
CA ASP A 784 -25.64 -13.65 -5.51
C ASP A 784 -26.31 -13.92 -4.15
N LYS A 785 -26.17 -12.95 -3.22
CA LYS A 785 -26.69 -13.07 -1.85
C LYS A 785 -28.18 -13.44 -1.81
N GLU A 786 -29.02 -12.81 -2.64
CA GLU A 786 -30.46 -13.11 -2.72
C GLU A 786 -30.76 -14.56 -3.14
N ARG A 787 -29.98 -15.12 -4.07
CA ARG A 787 -30.11 -16.53 -4.49
C ARG A 787 -29.70 -17.45 -3.34
N SER A 788 -28.63 -17.09 -2.62
CA SER A 788 -28.15 -17.83 -1.47
C SER A 788 -29.18 -17.87 -0.33
N ASP A 789 -29.81 -16.72 -0.01
CA ASP A 789 -30.75 -16.58 1.10
C ASP A 789 -32.13 -17.17 0.77
N SER A 790 -32.63 -17.01 -0.46
CA SER A 790 -33.85 -17.69 -0.91
C SER A 790 -33.69 -19.22 -0.91
N ALA A 791 -32.54 -19.75 -1.34
CA ALA A 791 -32.23 -21.17 -1.28
C ALA A 791 -32.10 -21.69 0.17
N LYS A 792 -31.49 -20.90 1.06
CA LYS A 792 -31.40 -21.16 2.52
C LYS A 792 -32.81 -21.22 3.13
N LEU A 793 -33.64 -20.20 2.90
CA LEU A 793 -35.02 -20.13 3.40
C LEU A 793 -35.88 -21.31 2.89
N ALA A 794 -35.77 -21.67 1.61
CA ALA A 794 -36.46 -22.83 1.03
C ALA A 794 -36.01 -24.16 1.68
N LYS A 795 -34.71 -24.31 1.96
CA LYS A 795 -34.13 -25.48 2.66
C LYS A 795 -34.65 -25.58 4.10
N GLU A 796 -34.78 -24.46 4.80
CA GLU A 796 -35.31 -24.39 6.16
C GLU A 796 -36.82 -24.65 6.21
N PHE A 797 -37.62 -23.99 5.38
CA PHE A 797 -39.05 -24.26 5.25
C PHE A 797 -39.33 -25.75 5.00
N LYS A 798 -38.56 -26.38 4.09
CA LYS A 798 -38.66 -27.82 3.79
C LYS A 798 -38.26 -28.71 4.97
N ARG A 799 -37.29 -28.27 5.81
CA ARG A 799 -36.88 -28.96 7.05
C ARG A 799 -37.99 -28.89 8.10
N GLU A 800 -38.49 -27.69 8.39
CA GLU A 800 -39.52 -27.47 9.42
C GLU A 800 -40.85 -28.10 9.04
N LYS A 801 -41.32 -27.93 7.79
CA LYS A 801 -42.53 -28.60 7.27
C LYS A 801 -42.46 -30.12 7.41
N LYS A 802 -41.29 -30.72 7.15
CA LYS A 802 -41.06 -32.18 7.30
C LYS A 802 -40.96 -32.61 8.76
N GLY A 803 -40.50 -31.73 9.66
CA GLY A 803 -40.49 -31.93 11.11
C GLY A 803 -41.90 -31.91 11.69
N ALA A 804 -42.65 -30.84 11.47
CA ALA A 804 -44.03 -30.66 11.93
C ALA A 804 -44.94 -31.80 11.46
N LEU A 805 -44.92 -32.14 10.16
CA LEU A 805 -45.70 -33.24 9.59
C LEU A 805 -45.34 -34.60 10.22
N ARG A 806 -44.08 -34.80 10.64
CA ARG A 806 -43.63 -36.04 11.30
C ARG A 806 -44.17 -36.16 12.71
N GLU A 807 -44.17 -35.09 13.50
CA GLU A 807 -44.74 -35.13 14.85
C GLU A 807 -46.26 -35.27 14.81
N LEU A 808 -46.97 -34.49 13.98
CA LEU A 808 -48.43 -34.63 13.81
C LEU A 808 -48.84 -36.07 13.44
N ARG A 809 -48.09 -36.74 12.56
CA ARG A 809 -48.33 -38.17 12.22
C ARG A 809 -48.08 -39.12 13.39
N LYS A 810 -47.07 -38.88 14.23
CA LYS A 810 -46.84 -39.68 15.45
C LYS A 810 -47.92 -39.44 16.49
N ASP A 811 -48.38 -38.19 16.64
CA ASP A 811 -49.42 -37.79 17.58
C ASP A 811 -50.75 -38.43 17.19
N ALA A 812 -51.14 -38.36 15.91
CA ALA A 812 -52.29 -39.08 15.37
C ALA A 812 -52.20 -40.60 15.60
N ASN A 813 -51.02 -41.20 15.39
CA ASN A 813 -50.80 -42.63 15.66
C ASN A 813 -50.84 -42.98 17.16
N PHE A 814 -50.56 -42.04 18.06
CA PHE A 814 -50.69 -42.22 19.50
C PHE A 814 -52.17 -42.12 19.92
N VAL A 815 -52.88 -41.07 19.48
CA VAL A 815 -54.32 -40.89 19.67
C VAL A 815 -55.09 -42.13 19.20
N ALA A 816 -54.80 -42.64 17.99
CA ALA A 816 -55.47 -43.81 17.44
C ALA A 816 -55.25 -45.08 18.29
N ARG A 817 -54.04 -45.28 18.85
CA ARG A 817 -53.75 -46.40 19.76
C ARG A 817 -54.48 -46.27 21.09
N GLU A 818 -54.50 -45.08 21.67
CA GLU A 818 -55.18 -44.82 22.94
C GLU A 818 -56.70 -44.96 22.81
N GLN A 819 -57.31 -44.38 21.78
CA GLN A 819 -58.74 -44.55 21.48
C GLN A 819 -59.13 -46.02 21.25
N LEU A 820 -58.28 -46.79 20.55
CA LEU A 820 -58.51 -48.21 20.30
C LEU A 820 -58.35 -49.05 21.58
N ARG A 821 -57.40 -48.71 22.46
CA ARG A 821 -57.26 -49.31 23.79
C ARG A 821 -58.49 -49.03 24.65
N GLU A 822 -58.85 -47.76 24.80
CA GLU A 822 -60.00 -47.34 25.60
C GLU A 822 -61.30 -47.99 25.09
N LYS A 823 -61.46 -48.10 23.76
CA LYS A 823 -62.59 -48.83 23.16
C LYS A 823 -62.59 -50.31 23.55
N ARG A 824 -61.46 -51.02 23.39
CA ARG A 824 -61.36 -52.45 23.77
C ARG A 824 -61.65 -52.68 25.25
N GLU A 825 -61.12 -51.84 26.13
CA GLU A 825 -61.34 -51.92 27.57
C GLU A 825 -62.81 -51.67 27.93
N ARG A 826 -63.45 -50.67 27.28
CA ARG A 826 -64.88 -50.37 27.45
C ARG A 826 -65.78 -51.50 26.94
N ASP A 827 -65.49 -52.05 25.77
CA ASP A 827 -66.25 -53.15 25.16
C ASP A 827 -66.11 -54.43 26.01
N GLN A 828 -64.91 -54.76 26.50
CA GLN A 828 -64.67 -55.88 27.42
C GLN A 828 -65.37 -55.70 28.78
N ALA A 829 -65.34 -54.48 29.34
CA ALA A 829 -66.05 -54.18 30.59
C ALA A 829 -67.56 -54.30 30.43
N TYR A 830 -68.10 -53.83 29.29
CA TYR A 830 -69.50 -53.98 28.93
C TYR A 830 -69.89 -55.47 28.78
N GLU A 831 -69.14 -56.25 27.98
CA GLU A 831 -69.38 -57.68 27.83
C GLU A 831 -69.31 -58.43 29.16
N LYS A 832 -68.30 -58.16 30.00
CA LYS A 832 -68.16 -58.81 31.31
C LYS A 832 -69.33 -58.46 32.23
N LYS A 833 -69.80 -57.21 32.23
CA LYS A 833 -70.98 -56.77 32.97
C LYS A 833 -72.25 -57.45 32.43
N TYR A 834 -72.43 -57.48 31.12
CA TYR A 834 -73.59 -58.11 30.46
C TYR A 834 -73.65 -59.62 30.74
N ARG A 835 -72.56 -60.36 30.52
CA ARG A 835 -72.47 -61.80 30.82
C ARG A 835 -72.72 -62.10 32.30
N ARG A 836 -72.24 -61.25 33.22
CA ARG A 836 -72.57 -61.37 34.65
C ARG A 836 -74.07 -61.22 34.87
N LEU A 837 -74.67 -60.11 34.41
CA LEU A 837 -76.09 -59.83 34.62
C LEU A 837 -77.00 -60.93 34.03
N VAL A 838 -76.68 -61.41 32.82
CA VAL A 838 -77.42 -62.53 32.20
C VAL A 838 -77.27 -63.82 33.01
N ALA A 839 -76.06 -64.13 33.52
CA ALA A 839 -75.85 -65.32 34.36
C ALA A 839 -76.52 -65.19 35.74
N GLU A 840 -76.62 -63.98 36.30
CA GLU A 840 -77.30 -63.65 37.56
C GLU A 840 -78.82 -63.86 37.39
N ILE A 841 -79.43 -63.23 36.38
CA ILE A 841 -80.85 -63.40 36.01
C ILE A 841 -81.18 -64.87 35.70
N GLN A 842 -80.43 -65.51 34.78
CA GLN A 842 -80.66 -66.90 34.40
C GLN A 842 -80.44 -67.88 35.56
N GLY A 843 -79.58 -67.53 36.53
CA GLY A 843 -79.34 -68.28 37.76
C GLY A 843 -80.50 -68.18 38.74
N GLU A 844 -81.05 -66.98 38.92
CA GLU A 844 -82.24 -66.72 39.76
C GLU A 844 -83.49 -67.36 39.14
N GLU A 845 -83.86 -66.99 37.91
CA GLU A 845 -85.01 -67.57 37.20
C GLU A 845 -84.88 -69.09 37.05
N GLY A 846 -83.68 -69.59 36.74
CA GLY A 846 -83.40 -71.01 36.60
C GLY A 846 -83.49 -71.79 37.92
N ARG A 847 -83.21 -71.14 39.05
CA ARG A 847 -83.42 -71.71 40.40
C ARG A 847 -84.90 -71.78 40.72
N GLU A 848 -85.63 -70.67 40.54
CA GLU A 848 -87.07 -70.60 40.80
C GLU A 848 -87.86 -71.55 39.90
N SER A 849 -87.55 -71.61 38.61
CA SER A 849 -88.15 -72.52 37.63
C SER A 849 -87.97 -73.99 38.03
N LYS A 850 -86.75 -74.42 38.42
CA LYS A 850 -86.50 -75.78 38.95
C LYS A 850 -87.25 -76.04 40.26
N GLN A 851 -87.40 -75.03 41.10
CA GLN A 851 -88.13 -75.13 42.36
C GLN A 851 -89.64 -75.32 42.11
N TYR A 852 -90.21 -74.57 41.16
CA TYR A 852 -91.57 -74.73 40.66
C TYR A 852 -91.79 -76.10 40.02
N ASP A 853 -90.89 -76.56 39.14
CA ASP A 853 -90.99 -77.87 38.50
C ASP A 853 -90.88 -79.03 39.50
N LYS A 854 -90.09 -78.88 40.57
CA LYS A 854 -90.05 -79.85 41.68
C LYS A 854 -91.41 -79.93 42.39
N VAL A 855 -92.03 -78.79 42.70
CA VAL A 855 -93.39 -78.73 43.27
C VAL A 855 -94.42 -79.34 42.31
N LYS A 856 -94.32 -79.06 41.02
CA LYS A 856 -95.18 -79.61 39.95
C LYS A 856 -95.05 -81.13 39.81
N ARG A 857 -93.82 -81.68 39.89
CA ARG A 857 -93.58 -83.14 39.90
C ARG A 857 -94.15 -83.81 41.15
N ILE A 858 -93.99 -83.20 42.33
CA ILE A 858 -94.59 -83.69 43.59
C ILE A 858 -96.12 -83.73 43.49
N ARG A 859 -96.75 -82.75 42.83
CA ARG A 859 -98.19 -82.76 42.54
C ARG A 859 -98.59 -83.85 41.54
N LYS A 860 -97.79 -84.09 40.49
CA LYS A 860 -98.07 -85.16 39.49
C LYS A 860 -97.89 -86.57 40.04
N GLY A 861 -97.01 -86.81 41.01
CA GLY A 861 -96.80 -88.13 41.63
C GLY A 861 -97.75 -88.44 42.79
N LYS A 862 -98.81 -87.65 42.97
CA LYS A 862 -99.89 -87.87 43.96
C LYS A 862 -101.24 -88.21 43.33
N ASN A 863 -101.28 -88.32 42.00
CA ASN A 863 -102.35 -88.90 41.21
C ASN A 863 -101.82 -90.18 40.54
#